data_AF-A0A955HZ72-F1
#
_entry.id   AF-A0A955HZ72-F1
#
_cell.length_a   1.000
_cell.length_b   1.000
_cell.length_c   1.000
_cell.angle_alpha   90.00
_cell.angle_beta   90.00
_cell.angle_gamma   90.00
#
_symmetry.space_group_name_H-M   'P 1'
#
loop_
_entity.id
_entity.type
_entity.pdbx_description
1 polymer ?
#
loop_
_entity_poly.entity_id
_entity_poly.type
_entity_poly.pdbx_seq_one_letter_code
_entity_poly.pdbx_strand_id
1 'polypeptide(L)'
;MQVEIQNKLFDTFPKLKEGVLFVKNLNNNANSDHSYQYLCSQMDRVRVKHLKKSIEDISELTPWMKVFENLGFSKTNSLPSHVSLLNRVIEPVDLPNINPIVNIINAVQIEHLVPIGAHDFDKISGDITVGMNEKGLKFVSRQTEEPQEVSVDEIVHADQESVLTRKWCWRQGIKDLTSNETKNILIFINGLSKSEEEIKDIAEEIVAAIEEFSGEVETSFGIISKDNPLLHTDEMISLKSSQQIQIITKEIKRDKKIIDRILNKAVEEILPTKEALADLLQSGRRLKIYQGFDPTAATLHIGHIVMMRKLEDFRKLGHEVHMLIGDFTARIGDPTDKASARKTLTPKQINENLKLYKEQANSILDVDNKDNPVKIVFNNDWLGKLSFSEVVDIASEFTVQQMLKRDMFRRRVDEDRPIFLHEFMYPLMQGWDSVQLEVDIELGGNDQLFNMLAGRHLVKARLNKEKFVIAGKLLTTAEGAKMGKSEGNMISLIDSANDIYGKVMAFPDQLILEGFELLTNTDLDVIDQMQSRLDQGINPMDLKKELALTLTRDLKGEQEAESAQKFFEEVFQNQSFDTEIEELEVDRPSINIIKLLTEKSDLIPSSSQAKRLIEQGAVTLDSEKLDDWKADLHLKTSQILKVGKKVRRIVVK
;
A
#
# COMPACT_ATOMS: atom_id res chain seq x y z
N MET A 1 31.15 -9.77 -37.73
CA MET A 1 32.00 -9.20 -36.66
C MET A 1 32.42 -10.33 -35.73
N GLN A 2 33.55 -10.19 -35.05
CA GLN A 2 34.02 -11.18 -34.07
C GLN A 2 34.06 -10.57 -32.68
N VAL A 3 33.78 -11.42 -31.69
CA VAL A 3 33.95 -11.11 -30.26
C VAL A 3 34.92 -12.13 -29.69
N GLU A 4 36.02 -11.66 -29.13
CA GLU A 4 37.09 -12.50 -28.60
C GLU A 4 37.33 -12.21 -27.11
N ILE A 5 37.51 -13.26 -26.31
CA ILE A 5 38.11 -13.16 -24.97
C ILE A 5 39.55 -13.67 -25.07
N GLN A 6 40.52 -12.83 -24.71
CA GLN A 6 41.93 -13.22 -24.76
C GLN A 6 42.22 -14.47 -23.91
N ASN A 7 42.95 -15.43 -24.47
CA ASN A 7 43.28 -16.69 -23.79
C ASN A 7 43.91 -16.52 -22.40
N LYS A 8 44.70 -15.47 -22.20
CA LYS A 8 45.35 -15.13 -20.92
C LYS A 8 44.34 -14.89 -19.79
N LEU A 9 43.11 -14.46 -20.09
CA LEU A 9 42.04 -14.34 -19.09
C LEU A 9 41.60 -15.71 -18.58
N PHE A 10 41.52 -16.73 -19.44
CA PHE A 10 41.14 -18.09 -19.03
C PHE A 10 42.23 -18.82 -18.24
N ASP A 11 43.49 -18.39 -18.34
CA ASP A 11 44.56 -18.90 -17.46
C ASP A 11 44.35 -18.43 -16.01
N THR A 12 43.84 -17.21 -15.84
CA THR A 12 43.55 -16.63 -14.52
C THR A 12 42.16 -17.02 -14.02
N PHE A 13 41.19 -17.09 -14.92
CA PHE A 13 39.77 -17.33 -14.66
C PHE A 13 39.25 -18.50 -15.52
N PRO A 14 39.66 -19.74 -15.23
CA PRO A 14 39.35 -20.90 -16.08
C PRO A 14 37.87 -21.26 -16.15
N LYS A 15 37.05 -20.71 -15.25
CA LYS A 15 35.59 -20.90 -15.21
C LYS A 15 34.82 -19.75 -15.88
N LEU A 16 35.51 -18.75 -16.42
CA LEU A 16 34.89 -17.63 -17.10
C LEU A 16 34.05 -18.13 -18.27
N LYS A 17 32.82 -17.65 -18.31
CA LYS A 17 31.87 -17.81 -19.40
C LYS A 17 31.20 -16.47 -19.61
N GLU A 18 31.07 -16.07 -20.87
CA GLU A 18 30.44 -14.80 -21.22
C GLU A 18 29.38 -15.04 -22.28
N GLY A 19 28.13 -14.69 -21.94
CA GLY A 19 27.04 -14.68 -22.89
C GLY A 19 27.10 -13.42 -23.73
N VAL A 20 27.00 -13.56 -25.05
CA VAL A 20 26.92 -12.44 -25.98
C VAL A 20 25.53 -12.49 -26.61
N LEU A 21 24.72 -11.47 -26.36
CA LEU A 21 23.39 -11.31 -26.94
C LEU A 21 23.41 -10.09 -27.87
N PHE A 22 23.07 -10.31 -29.12
CA PHE A 22 22.90 -9.25 -30.11
C PHE A 22 21.42 -9.08 -30.41
N VAL A 23 20.94 -7.83 -30.34
CA VAL A 23 19.54 -7.48 -30.59
C VAL A 23 19.50 -6.38 -31.65
N LYS A 24 18.69 -6.57 -32.68
CA LYS A 24 18.48 -5.59 -33.77
C LYS A 24 17.04 -5.11 -33.81
N ASN A 25 16.85 -3.96 -34.45
CA ASN A 25 15.56 -3.31 -34.67
C ASN A 25 14.85 -2.92 -33.36
N LEU A 26 15.63 -2.63 -32.31
CA LEU A 26 15.15 -2.14 -31.03
C LEU A 26 14.49 -0.75 -31.18
N ASN A 27 13.34 -0.57 -30.55
CA ASN A 27 12.72 0.73 -30.30
C ASN A 27 13.01 1.17 -28.86
N ASN A 28 14.20 1.73 -28.64
CA ASN A 28 14.65 2.14 -27.30
C ASN A 28 14.02 3.44 -26.78
N ASN A 29 12.88 3.85 -27.33
CA ASN A 29 12.10 4.99 -26.85
C ASN A 29 10.63 4.62 -26.57
N ALA A 30 10.17 3.44 -27.00
CA ALA A 30 8.82 2.97 -26.72
C ALA A 30 8.66 2.56 -25.26
N ASN A 31 7.47 2.80 -24.70
CA ASN A 31 7.05 2.30 -23.39
C ASN A 31 8.08 2.55 -22.27
N SER A 32 8.73 3.73 -22.27
CA SER A 32 9.78 4.08 -21.30
C SER A 32 9.29 3.96 -19.86
N ASP A 33 8.05 4.38 -19.59
CA ASP A 33 7.45 4.26 -18.26
C ASP A 33 7.29 2.80 -17.84
N HIS A 34 6.94 1.92 -18.77
CA HIS A 34 6.78 0.48 -18.51
C HIS A 34 8.12 -0.18 -18.16
N SER A 35 9.18 0.14 -18.92
CA SER A 35 10.54 -0.36 -18.63
C SER A 35 11.05 0.12 -17.26
N TYR A 36 10.71 1.34 -16.85
CA TYR A 36 11.08 1.87 -15.55
C TYR A 36 10.25 1.22 -14.42
N GLN A 37 8.97 0.92 -14.67
CA GLN A 37 8.15 0.15 -13.75
C GLN A 37 8.68 -1.27 -13.55
N TYR A 38 9.17 -1.92 -14.62
CA TYR A 38 9.86 -3.21 -14.50
C TYR A 38 11.09 -3.09 -13.59
N LEU A 39 11.96 -2.10 -13.81
CA LEU A 39 13.10 -1.83 -12.93
C LEU A 39 12.68 -1.62 -11.48
N CYS A 40 11.69 -0.77 -11.22
CA CYS A 40 11.17 -0.53 -9.87
C CYS A 40 10.64 -1.82 -9.23
N SER A 41 9.93 -2.65 -10.00
CA SER A 41 9.39 -3.92 -9.50
C SER A 41 10.48 -4.91 -9.07
N GLN A 42 11.59 -4.98 -9.82
CA GLN A 42 12.74 -5.81 -9.44
C GLN A 42 13.47 -5.22 -8.24
N MET A 43 13.63 -3.90 -8.19
CA MET A 43 14.20 -3.22 -7.02
C MET A 43 13.43 -3.55 -5.74
N ASP A 44 12.09 -3.50 -5.77
CA ASP A 44 11.27 -3.83 -4.60
C ASP A 44 11.41 -5.30 -4.19
N ARG A 45 11.42 -6.23 -5.15
CA ARG A 45 11.65 -7.66 -4.88
C ARG A 45 13.02 -7.90 -4.24
N VAL A 46 14.07 -7.31 -4.81
CA VAL A 46 15.44 -7.42 -4.32
C VAL A 46 15.60 -6.78 -2.94
N ARG A 47 14.98 -5.61 -2.69
CA ARG A 47 14.93 -4.95 -1.37
C ARG A 47 14.34 -5.87 -0.31
N VAL A 48 13.23 -6.55 -0.62
CA VAL A 48 12.60 -7.52 0.29
C VAL A 48 13.51 -8.73 0.50
N LYS A 49 14.08 -9.29 -0.57
CA LYS A 49 14.94 -10.49 -0.53
C LYS A 49 16.21 -10.28 0.29
N HIS A 50 16.78 -9.08 0.26
CA HIS A 50 18.04 -8.73 0.94
C HIS A 50 17.84 -7.75 2.10
N LEU A 51 16.63 -7.66 2.64
CA LEU A 51 16.31 -6.76 3.74
C LEU A 51 17.24 -7.00 4.94
N LYS A 52 17.87 -5.93 5.44
CA LYS A 52 18.84 -5.93 6.55
C LYS A 52 20.15 -6.71 6.29
N LYS A 53 20.44 -7.11 5.06
CA LYS A 53 21.74 -7.69 4.69
C LYS A 53 22.70 -6.59 4.24
N SER A 54 23.97 -6.73 4.60
CA SER A 54 25.05 -6.01 3.92
C SER A 54 25.46 -6.74 2.65
N ILE A 55 26.20 -6.07 1.74
CA ILE A 55 26.72 -6.72 0.53
C ILE A 55 27.63 -7.90 0.87
N GLU A 56 28.38 -7.79 1.96
CA GLU A 56 29.26 -8.83 2.46
C GLU A 56 28.51 -10.12 2.84
N ASP A 57 27.22 -10.03 3.17
CA ASP A 57 26.39 -11.18 3.55
C ASP A 57 25.84 -11.95 2.35
N ILE A 58 26.05 -11.46 1.11
CA ILE A 58 25.48 -12.03 -0.12
C ILE A 58 26.54 -12.85 -0.84
N SER A 59 26.52 -14.15 -0.61
CA SER A 59 27.55 -15.10 -1.08
C SER A 59 27.75 -15.10 -2.59
N GLU A 60 26.68 -14.85 -3.34
CA GLU A 60 26.60 -14.84 -4.80
C GLU A 60 27.46 -13.74 -5.43
N LEU A 61 27.77 -12.66 -4.69
CA LEU A 61 28.62 -11.56 -5.13
C LEU A 61 30.12 -11.85 -4.97
N THR A 62 30.46 -12.83 -4.13
CA THR A 62 31.84 -13.18 -3.77
C THR A 62 32.76 -13.41 -4.98
N PRO A 63 32.35 -14.14 -6.04
CA PRO A 63 33.21 -14.40 -7.19
C PRO A 63 33.72 -13.10 -7.84
N TRP A 64 32.82 -12.16 -8.14
CA TRP A 64 33.19 -10.89 -8.78
C TRP A 64 33.89 -9.92 -7.83
N MET A 65 33.54 -9.92 -6.54
CA MET A 65 34.28 -9.13 -5.54
C MET A 65 35.74 -9.58 -5.43
N LYS A 66 36.01 -10.89 -5.44
CA LYS A 66 37.37 -11.44 -5.42
C LYS A 66 38.18 -11.12 -6.67
N VAL A 67 37.54 -11.11 -7.85
CA VAL A 67 38.20 -10.67 -9.10
C VAL A 67 38.70 -9.24 -8.95
N PHE A 68 37.83 -8.33 -8.51
CA PHE A 68 38.18 -6.92 -8.37
C PHE A 68 39.22 -6.69 -7.27
N GLU A 69 39.17 -7.44 -6.17
CA GLU A 69 40.20 -7.44 -5.14
C GLU A 69 41.57 -7.89 -5.69
N ASN A 70 41.62 -8.98 -6.45
CA ASN A 70 42.84 -9.48 -7.08
C ASN A 70 43.42 -8.54 -8.13
N LEU A 71 42.57 -7.73 -8.78
CA LEU A 71 42.98 -6.67 -9.71
C LEU A 71 43.43 -5.38 -8.98
N GLY A 72 43.48 -5.39 -7.65
CA GLY A 72 43.96 -4.28 -6.83
C GLY A 72 42.93 -3.18 -6.59
N PHE A 73 41.63 -3.44 -6.77
CA PHE A 73 40.58 -2.46 -6.54
C PHE A 73 40.03 -2.55 -5.11
N SER A 74 39.94 -1.39 -4.45
CA SER A 74 39.33 -1.28 -3.11
C SER A 74 37.80 -1.35 -3.18
N LYS A 75 37.18 -1.89 -2.14
CA LYS A 75 35.72 -1.96 -1.95
C LYS A 75 34.97 -0.62 -2.05
N THR A 76 35.65 0.52 -2.03
CA THR A 76 35.04 1.86 -1.98
C THR A 76 35.12 2.68 -3.28
N ASN A 77 36.02 2.36 -4.22
CA ASN A 77 36.28 3.22 -5.39
C ASN A 77 35.94 2.59 -6.76
N SER A 78 35.88 1.26 -6.88
CA SER A 78 35.54 0.60 -8.14
C SER A 78 34.94 -0.77 -7.85
N LEU A 79 33.61 -0.86 -7.94
CA LEU A 79 32.85 -2.10 -7.77
C LEU A 79 32.33 -2.60 -9.13
N PRO A 80 32.13 -3.92 -9.31
CA PRO A 80 31.39 -4.45 -10.44
C PRO A 80 29.99 -3.80 -10.53
N SER A 81 29.47 -3.63 -11.74
CA SER A 81 28.19 -2.95 -11.99
C SER A 81 27.04 -3.43 -11.09
N HIS A 82 26.78 -4.75 -11.08
CA HIS A 82 25.71 -5.37 -10.29
C HIS A 82 25.87 -5.17 -8.77
N VAL A 83 27.11 -5.14 -8.25
CA VAL A 83 27.39 -4.86 -6.83
C VAL A 83 27.10 -3.38 -6.53
N SER A 84 27.54 -2.47 -7.40
CA SER A 84 27.29 -1.04 -7.23
C SER A 84 25.80 -0.70 -7.31
N LEU A 85 25.04 -1.37 -8.18
CA LEU A 85 23.59 -1.19 -8.29
C LEU A 85 22.89 -1.77 -7.07
N LEU A 86 23.25 -3.00 -6.67
CA LEU A 86 22.66 -3.63 -5.49
C LEU A 86 22.89 -2.81 -4.22
N ASN A 87 24.06 -2.18 -4.05
CA ASN A 87 24.32 -1.30 -2.90
C ASN A 87 23.28 -0.19 -2.80
N ARG A 88 22.97 0.46 -3.94
CA ARG A 88 21.95 1.51 -4.02
C ARG A 88 20.55 0.97 -3.81
N VAL A 89 20.28 -0.28 -4.19
CA VAL A 89 18.96 -0.87 -3.97
C VAL A 89 18.74 -1.19 -2.49
N ILE A 90 19.76 -1.71 -1.80
CA ILE A 90 19.74 -2.05 -0.36
C ILE A 90 19.76 -0.79 0.52
N GLU A 91 20.61 0.18 0.21
CA GLU A 91 20.60 1.51 0.84
C GLU A 91 19.55 2.34 0.11
N PRO A 92 18.31 2.52 0.62
CA PRO A 92 17.08 2.84 -0.11
C PRO A 92 17.16 4.06 -1.05
N VAL A 93 17.85 3.89 -2.18
CA VAL A 93 18.18 4.89 -3.17
C VAL A 93 17.69 4.35 -4.51
N ASP A 94 16.81 5.11 -5.16
CA ASP A 94 16.28 4.67 -6.43
C ASP A 94 17.34 4.71 -7.54
N LEU A 95 17.28 3.72 -8.43
CA LEU A 95 18.11 3.70 -9.63
C LEU A 95 17.54 4.67 -10.66
N PRO A 96 18.38 5.43 -11.38
CA PRO A 96 17.91 6.43 -12.32
C PRO A 96 17.19 5.78 -13.51
N ASN A 97 16.08 6.37 -13.95
CA ASN A 97 15.46 6.08 -15.23
C ASN A 97 16.33 6.67 -16.35
N ILE A 98 17.08 5.83 -17.07
CA ILE A 98 17.99 6.31 -18.13
C ILE A 98 17.35 6.17 -19.51
N ASN A 99 17.06 4.94 -19.91
CA ASN A 99 16.35 4.56 -21.13
C ASN A 99 15.87 3.10 -20.98
N PRO A 100 14.95 2.61 -21.83
CA PRO A 100 14.37 1.28 -21.68
C PRO A 100 15.37 0.14 -21.55
N ILE A 101 16.38 0.09 -22.41
CA ILE A 101 17.36 -1.00 -22.39
C ILE A 101 18.25 -0.96 -21.15
N VAL A 102 18.66 0.24 -20.70
CA VAL A 102 19.42 0.40 -19.46
C VAL A 102 18.56 0.02 -18.24
N ASN A 103 17.28 0.36 -18.24
CA ASN A 103 16.36 -0.01 -17.16
C ASN A 103 16.26 -1.53 -17.03
N ILE A 104 16.11 -2.24 -18.15
CA ILE A 104 16.00 -3.70 -18.16
C ILE A 104 17.30 -4.37 -17.77
N ILE A 105 18.43 -3.91 -18.31
CA ILE A 105 19.73 -4.46 -17.94
C ILE A 105 19.98 -4.27 -16.46
N ASN A 106 19.74 -3.08 -15.91
CA ASN A 106 19.89 -2.84 -14.48
C ASN A 106 18.97 -3.74 -13.64
N ALA A 107 17.73 -3.97 -14.09
CA ALA A 107 16.75 -4.82 -13.41
C ALA A 107 17.21 -6.28 -13.36
N VAL A 108 17.68 -6.82 -14.49
CA VAL A 108 18.20 -8.19 -14.60
C VAL A 108 19.50 -8.35 -13.80
N GLN A 109 20.38 -7.35 -13.81
CA GLN A 109 21.63 -7.36 -13.04
C GLN A 109 21.41 -7.54 -11.54
N ILE A 110 20.44 -6.82 -10.95
CA ILE A 110 20.17 -6.88 -9.52
C ILE A 110 19.39 -8.12 -9.12
N GLU A 111 18.56 -8.68 -10.01
CA GLU A 111 17.83 -9.92 -9.74
C GLU A 111 18.76 -11.15 -9.78
N HIS A 112 19.62 -11.22 -10.80
CA HIS A 112 20.49 -12.38 -11.06
C HIS A 112 21.89 -12.27 -10.46
N LEU A 113 22.23 -11.10 -9.91
CA LEU A 113 23.51 -10.79 -9.28
C LEU A 113 24.70 -11.08 -10.22
N VAL A 114 24.61 -10.58 -11.45
CA VAL A 114 25.61 -10.79 -12.51
C VAL A 114 25.92 -9.46 -13.21
N PRO A 115 27.19 -9.13 -13.53
CA PRO A 115 27.49 -7.96 -14.35
C PRO A 115 26.99 -8.18 -15.79
N ILE A 116 26.51 -7.09 -16.38
CA ILE A 116 25.93 -7.05 -17.71
C ILE A 116 26.34 -5.72 -18.36
N GLY A 117 27.02 -5.78 -19.49
CA GLY A 117 27.41 -4.61 -20.28
C GLY A 117 26.51 -4.48 -21.51
N ALA A 118 26.27 -3.26 -21.97
CA ALA A 118 25.45 -2.99 -23.14
C ALA A 118 26.10 -1.92 -24.01
N HIS A 119 26.33 -2.23 -25.27
CA HIS A 119 27.04 -1.38 -26.22
C HIS A 119 26.14 -1.07 -27.41
N ASP A 120 26.04 0.21 -27.76
CA ASP A 120 25.40 0.65 -29.00
C ASP A 120 26.22 0.13 -30.20
N PHE A 121 25.72 -0.93 -30.83
CA PHE A 121 26.47 -1.69 -31.83
C PHE A 121 26.81 -0.84 -33.05
N ASP A 122 25.94 0.10 -33.41
CA ASP A 122 26.12 0.97 -34.58
C ASP A 122 27.30 1.95 -34.42
N LYS A 123 27.84 2.08 -33.19
CA LYS A 123 28.97 2.95 -32.86
C LYS A 123 30.28 2.19 -32.64
N ILE A 124 30.29 0.87 -32.79
CA ILE A 124 31.46 0.01 -32.56
C ILE A 124 32.28 -0.13 -33.85
N SER A 125 33.60 0.01 -33.72
CA SER A 125 34.53 -0.09 -34.85
C SER A 125 35.16 -1.48 -34.94
N GLY A 126 34.58 -2.35 -35.78
CA GLY A 126 35.13 -3.68 -36.09
C GLY A 126 34.91 -4.69 -34.97
N ASP A 127 35.91 -5.55 -34.74
CA ASP A 127 35.84 -6.64 -33.77
C ASP A 127 36.01 -6.14 -32.34
N ILE A 128 35.39 -6.83 -31.37
CA ILE A 128 35.55 -6.57 -29.94
C ILE A 128 36.48 -7.59 -29.32
N THR A 129 37.39 -7.10 -28.48
CA THR A 129 38.23 -7.92 -27.62
C THR A 129 37.95 -7.58 -26.16
N VAL A 130 37.75 -8.62 -25.34
CA VAL A 130 37.78 -8.54 -23.88
C VAL A 130 39.13 -9.09 -23.42
N GLY A 131 39.95 -8.26 -22.80
CA GLY A 131 41.34 -8.62 -22.54
C GLY A 131 42.19 -7.47 -22.03
N MET A 132 43.49 -7.71 -21.90
CA MET A 132 44.46 -6.68 -21.57
C MET A 132 44.52 -5.63 -22.68
N ASN A 133 44.69 -4.36 -22.33
CA ASN A 133 44.84 -3.24 -23.27
C ASN A 133 46.23 -3.22 -23.95
N GLU A 134 46.66 -4.33 -24.53
CA GLU A 134 48.02 -4.51 -25.09
C GLU A 134 48.34 -3.53 -26.23
N LYS A 135 47.30 -3.02 -26.90
CA LYS A 135 47.40 -2.04 -27.99
C LYS A 135 47.54 -0.60 -27.50
N GLY A 136 47.45 -0.34 -26.20
CA GLY A 136 47.51 1.02 -25.63
C GLY A 136 46.36 1.90 -26.12
N LEU A 137 45.17 1.33 -26.31
CA LEU A 137 43.99 2.08 -26.75
C LEU A 137 43.55 3.05 -25.65
N LYS A 138 42.98 4.17 -26.08
CA LYS A 138 42.53 5.25 -25.19
C LYS A 138 41.06 5.09 -24.84
N PHE A 139 40.68 5.69 -23.71
CA PHE A 139 39.31 5.71 -23.20
C PHE A 139 38.78 7.13 -23.12
N VAL A 140 37.55 7.38 -23.57
CA VAL A 140 36.90 8.69 -23.41
C VAL A 140 35.80 8.55 -22.37
N SER A 141 35.96 9.25 -21.24
CA SER A 141 35.00 9.22 -20.14
C SER A 141 33.90 10.25 -20.31
N ARG A 142 32.71 9.95 -19.79
CA ARG A 142 31.55 10.87 -19.81
C ARG A 142 31.74 12.13 -18.94
N GLN A 143 32.72 12.14 -18.05
CA GLN A 143 33.00 13.28 -17.17
C GLN A 143 34.00 14.27 -17.79
N THR A 144 34.95 13.76 -18.57
CA THR A 144 36.06 14.55 -19.11
C THR A 144 35.92 14.82 -20.59
N GLU A 145 35.24 13.94 -21.33
CA GLU A 145 35.05 13.98 -22.79
C GLU A 145 36.36 14.03 -23.61
N GLU A 146 37.52 13.94 -22.95
CA GLU A 146 38.84 13.86 -23.56
C GLU A 146 39.41 12.42 -23.51
N PRO A 147 40.22 12.01 -24.51
CA PRO A 147 40.94 10.74 -24.50
C PRO A 147 41.91 10.60 -23.33
N GLN A 148 41.79 9.50 -22.59
CA GLN A 148 42.61 9.16 -21.44
C GLN A 148 43.49 7.94 -21.76
N GLU A 149 44.73 7.97 -21.31
CA GLU A 149 45.60 6.79 -21.31
C GLU A 149 45.03 5.71 -20.38
N VAL A 150 45.02 4.48 -20.86
CA VAL A 150 44.62 3.29 -20.10
C VAL A 150 45.81 2.35 -20.02
N SER A 151 46.10 1.84 -18.82
CA SER A 151 47.24 0.94 -18.62
C SER A 151 47.16 -0.27 -19.54
N VAL A 152 48.29 -0.69 -20.09
CA VAL A 152 48.37 -1.86 -20.99
C VAL A 152 48.01 -3.17 -20.30
N ASP A 153 48.14 -3.21 -18.97
CA ASP A 153 47.78 -4.35 -18.12
C ASP A 153 46.35 -4.25 -17.55
N GLU A 154 45.56 -3.24 -17.95
CA GLU A 154 44.16 -3.13 -17.55
C GLU A 154 43.28 -4.03 -18.43
N ILE A 155 42.39 -4.82 -17.78
CA ILE A 155 41.37 -5.60 -18.49
C ILE A 155 40.29 -4.64 -18.98
N VAL A 156 40.02 -4.67 -20.27
CA VAL A 156 39.09 -3.77 -20.97
C VAL A 156 38.20 -4.54 -21.94
N HIS A 157 37.03 -3.96 -22.23
CA HIS A 157 36.35 -4.21 -23.49
C HIS A 157 36.85 -3.15 -24.47
N ALA A 158 37.38 -3.56 -25.61
CA ALA A 158 37.90 -2.65 -26.62
C ALA A 158 37.47 -3.07 -28.02
N ASP A 159 37.28 -2.07 -28.88
CA ASP A 159 37.15 -2.28 -30.32
C ASP A 159 38.49 -2.00 -31.02
N GLN A 160 38.50 -1.84 -32.34
CA GLN A 160 39.74 -1.59 -33.08
C GLN A 160 40.36 -0.21 -32.81
N GLU A 161 39.60 0.76 -32.30
CA GLU A 161 40.01 2.16 -32.20
C GLU A 161 40.15 2.65 -30.76
N SER A 162 39.43 2.04 -29.81
CA SER A 162 39.25 2.60 -28.48
C SER A 162 38.84 1.57 -27.43
N VAL A 163 39.08 1.92 -26.16
CA VAL A 163 38.51 1.22 -25.02
C VAL A 163 37.05 1.64 -24.86
N LEU A 164 36.14 0.66 -24.85
CA LEU A 164 34.70 0.83 -24.63
C LEU A 164 34.36 0.76 -23.13
N THR A 165 34.90 -0.24 -22.42
CA THR A 165 34.69 -0.41 -20.97
C THR A 165 36.00 -0.63 -20.25
N ARG A 166 36.20 0.11 -19.16
CA ARG A 166 37.38 0.02 -18.29
C ARG A 166 37.16 -0.91 -17.10
N LYS A 167 38.27 -1.45 -16.60
CA LYS A 167 38.33 -2.38 -15.46
C LYS A 167 37.29 -3.49 -15.58
N TRP A 168 37.27 -4.13 -16.74
CA TRP A 168 36.35 -5.19 -17.14
C TRP A 168 34.89 -4.76 -17.23
N CYS A 169 34.22 -4.50 -16.10
CA CYS A 169 32.78 -4.20 -16.03
C CYS A 169 32.45 -3.01 -15.11
N TRP A 170 33.39 -2.07 -14.91
CA TRP A 170 33.19 -0.92 -14.03
C TRP A 170 32.67 0.33 -14.77
N ARG A 171 33.35 0.78 -15.83
CA ARG A 171 33.08 2.10 -16.41
C ARG A 171 33.08 2.10 -17.93
N GLN A 172 31.91 2.32 -18.50
CA GLN A 172 31.71 2.48 -19.94
C GLN A 172 32.12 3.89 -20.41
N GLY A 173 32.60 3.96 -21.64
CA GLY A 173 32.99 5.18 -22.36
C GLY A 173 31.80 5.86 -23.03
N ILE A 174 32.04 7.01 -23.64
CA ILE A 174 30.96 7.77 -24.31
C ILE A 174 30.65 7.23 -25.71
N LYS A 175 31.64 6.62 -26.37
CA LYS A 175 31.61 6.27 -27.79
C LYS A 175 30.39 5.42 -28.14
N ASP A 176 30.17 4.37 -27.39
CA ASP A 176 29.19 3.31 -27.60
C ASP A 176 28.03 3.36 -26.59
N LEU A 177 27.85 4.52 -25.94
CA LEU A 177 26.82 4.70 -24.92
C LEU A 177 25.43 4.55 -25.54
N THR A 178 24.59 3.73 -24.92
CA THR A 178 23.21 3.55 -25.33
C THR A 178 22.39 4.82 -25.08
N SER A 179 21.46 5.08 -25.99
CA SER A 179 20.58 6.24 -25.97
C SER A 179 19.19 5.84 -26.45
N ASN A 180 18.21 6.74 -26.34
CA ASN A 180 16.85 6.47 -26.85
C ASN A 180 16.82 6.22 -28.37
N GLU A 181 17.89 6.60 -29.10
CA GLU A 181 18.02 6.40 -30.54
C GLU A 181 18.68 5.07 -30.92
N THR A 182 19.24 4.32 -29.95
CA THR A 182 19.94 3.06 -30.19
C THR A 182 18.97 2.01 -30.73
N LYS A 183 19.33 1.38 -31.86
CA LYS A 183 18.52 0.35 -32.54
C LYS A 183 19.15 -1.04 -32.54
N ASN A 184 20.47 -1.10 -32.55
CA ASN A 184 21.22 -2.34 -32.54
C ASN A 184 22.10 -2.34 -31.29
N ILE A 185 21.98 -3.36 -30.46
CA ILE A 185 22.68 -3.43 -29.18
C ILE A 185 23.37 -4.77 -29.00
N LEU A 186 24.60 -4.71 -28.50
CA LEU A 186 25.38 -5.86 -28.10
C LEU A 186 25.46 -5.92 -26.57
N ILE A 187 24.99 -7.00 -25.98
CA ILE A 187 24.87 -7.21 -24.54
C ILE A 187 25.81 -8.34 -24.11
N PHE A 188 26.59 -8.09 -23.07
CA PHE A 188 27.56 -9.03 -22.50
C PHE A 188 27.12 -9.47 -21.11
N ILE A 189 26.78 -10.74 -20.92
CA ILE A 189 26.38 -11.34 -19.64
C ILE A 189 27.62 -12.03 -19.02
N ASN A 190 28.19 -11.39 -18.00
CA ASN A 190 29.50 -11.74 -17.44
C ASN A 190 29.39 -12.88 -16.39
N GLY A 191 29.17 -14.10 -16.86
CA GLY A 191 28.82 -15.28 -16.07
C GLY A 191 29.96 -16.04 -15.41
N LEU A 192 30.90 -15.37 -14.72
CA LEU A 192 32.05 -16.02 -14.06
C LEU A 192 31.68 -17.17 -13.10
N SER A 193 30.53 -17.08 -12.44
CA SER A 193 30.02 -18.07 -11.48
C SER A 193 28.73 -18.74 -11.93
N LYS A 194 28.33 -18.55 -13.20
CA LYS A 194 27.08 -19.06 -13.76
C LYS A 194 27.38 -20.21 -14.71
N SER A 195 26.46 -21.18 -14.76
CA SER A 195 26.45 -22.22 -15.80
C SER A 195 26.05 -21.63 -17.16
N GLU A 196 26.29 -22.37 -18.24
CA GLU A 196 25.89 -21.92 -19.58
C GLU A 196 24.37 -21.81 -19.71
N GLU A 197 23.65 -22.73 -19.05
CA GLU A 197 22.18 -22.68 -18.99
C GLU A 197 21.70 -21.45 -18.24
N GLU A 198 22.26 -21.12 -17.07
CA GLU A 198 21.90 -19.88 -16.36
C GLU A 198 22.17 -18.62 -17.19
N ILE A 199 23.27 -18.56 -17.93
CA ILE A 199 23.59 -17.41 -18.80
C ILE A 199 22.56 -17.31 -19.93
N LYS A 200 22.16 -18.44 -20.50
CA LYS A 200 21.13 -18.52 -21.54
C LYS A 200 19.76 -18.12 -21.01
N ASP A 201 19.36 -18.60 -19.83
CA ASP A 201 18.11 -18.22 -19.17
C ASP A 201 18.04 -16.70 -18.94
N ILE A 202 19.15 -16.10 -18.48
CA ILE A 202 19.27 -14.65 -18.30
C ILE A 202 19.13 -13.93 -19.64
N ALA A 203 19.74 -14.45 -20.71
CA ALA A 203 19.61 -13.87 -22.05
C ALA A 203 18.16 -13.95 -22.56
N GLU A 204 17.48 -15.07 -22.34
CA GLU A 204 16.07 -15.26 -22.70
C GLU A 204 15.15 -14.31 -21.91
N GLU A 205 15.44 -14.04 -20.64
CA GLU A 205 14.71 -13.03 -19.85
C GLU A 205 14.93 -11.62 -20.39
N ILE A 206 16.17 -11.26 -20.75
CA ILE A 206 16.46 -9.96 -21.37
C ILE A 206 15.68 -9.82 -22.68
N VAL A 207 15.65 -10.85 -23.53
CA VAL A 207 14.90 -10.84 -24.78
C VAL A 207 13.40 -10.67 -24.53
N ALA A 208 12.82 -11.45 -23.61
CA ALA A 208 11.40 -11.36 -23.28
C ALA A 208 11.03 -9.96 -22.75
N ALA A 209 11.87 -9.39 -21.86
CA ALA A 209 11.70 -8.04 -21.39
C ALA A 209 11.79 -7.02 -22.53
N ILE A 210 12.72 -7.22 -23.47
CA ILE A 210 12.86 -6.37 -24.67
C ILE A 210 11.62 -6.39 -25.55
N GLU A 211 11.12 -7.58 -25.86
CA GLU A 211 9.96 -7.74 -26.72
C GLU A 211 8.70 -7.10 -26.13
N GLU A 212 8.56 -7.11 -24.80
CA GLU A 212 7.42 -6.49 -24.11
C GLU A 212 7.35 -4.97 -24.32
N PHE A 213 8.49 -4.27 -24.33
CA PHE A 213 8.50 -2.81 -24.50
C PHE A 213 8.72 -2.36 -25.95
N SER A 214 9.55 -3.07 -26.70
CA SER A 214 9.97 -2.70 -28.05
C SER A 214 9.09 -3.31 -29.14
N GLY A 215 8.32 -4.35 -28.84
CA GLY A 215 7.74 -5.25 -29.84
C GLY A 215 8.75 -6.28 -30.33
N GLU A 216 8.40 -7.02 -31.38
CA GLU A 216 9.24 -8.07 -31.95
C GLU A 216 10.62 -7.53 -32.38
N VAL A 217 11.68 -8.19 -31.92
CA VAL A 217 13.08 -7.84 -32.23
C VAL A 217 13.81 -9.05 -32.83
N GLU A 218 14.85 -8.80 -33.62
CA GLU A 218 15.72 -9.87 -34.11
C GLU A 218 16.85 -10.10 -33.10
N THR A 219 17.07 -11.35 -32.72
CA THR A 219 18.05 -11.71 -31.69
C THR A 219 19.00 -12.80 -32.17
N SER A 220 20.24 -12.74 -31.71
CA SER A 220 21.20 -13.83 -31.82
C SER A 220 22.04 -13.92 -30.55
N PHE A 221 22.31 -15.13 -30.09
CA PHE A 221 23.01 -15.41 -28.83
C PHE A 221 24.15 -16.43 -29.03
N GLY A 222 25.21 -16.26 -28.27
CA GLY A 222 26.32 -17.22 -28.20
C GLY A 222 27.04 -17.13 -26.85
N ILE A 223 27.87 -18.12 -26.55
CA ILE A 223 28.66 -18.16 -25.31
C ILE A 223 30.13 -18.29 -25.68
N ILE A 224 30.96 -17.45 -25.06
CA ILE A 224 32.42 -17.54 -25.12
C ILE A 224 32.92 -18.21 -23.83
N SER A 225 33.83 -19.18 -23.99
CA SER A 225 34.43 -19.92 -22.88
C SER A 225 35.88 -20.29 -23.20
N LYS A 226 36.58 -20.96 -22.28
CA LYS A 226 37.96 -21.41 -22.51
C LYS A 226 38.08 -22.33 -23.73
N ASP A 227 37.07 -23.17 -23.98
CA ASP A 227 37.07 -24.13 -25.08
C ASP A 227 36.71 -23.46 -26.43
N ASN A 228 36.01 -22.32 -26.37
CA ASN A 228 35.65 -21.51 -27.53
C ASN A 228 35.84 -20.01 -27.20
N PRO A 229 37.08 -19.49 -27.26
CA PRO A 229 37.41 -18.12 -26.84
C PRO A 229 37.02 -17.05 -27.88
N LEU A 230 36.55 -17.48 -29.06
CA LEU A 230 36.18 -16.61 -30.18
C LEU A 230 34.74 -16.93 -30.60
N LEU A 231 33.94 -15.89 -30.81
CA LEU A 231 32.57 -16.01 -31.31
C LEU A 231 32.39 -15.14 -32.55
N HIS A 232 31.96 -15.75 -33.65
CA HIS A 232 31.54 -15.03 -34.85
C HIS A 232 30.05 -14.71 -34.76
N THR A 233 29.68 -13.46 -35.05
CA THR A 233 28.27 -13.03 -35.02
C THR A 233 27.36 -13.89 -35.90
N ASP A 234 27.91 -14.45 -36.97
CA ASP A 234 27.17 -15.22 -37.98
C ASP A 234 26.95 -16.69 -37.55
N GLU A 235 27.65 -17.13 -36.50
CA GLU A 235 27.53 -18.47 -35.89
C GLU A 235 26.59 -18.49 -34.67
N MET A 236 26.12 -17.31 -34.24
CA MET A 236 25.22 -17.17 -33.10
C MET A 236 23.84 -17.75 -33.43
N ILE A 237 23.22 -18.39 -32.45
CA ILE A 237 21.90 -18.98 -32.60
C ILE A 237 20.81 -17.92 -32.41
N SER A 238 19.71 -18.02 -33.15
CA SER A 238 18.54 -17.18 -32.85
C SER A 238 17.96 -17.56 -31.49
N LEU A 239 17.71 -16.58 -30.63
CA LEU A 239 17.20 -16.78 -29.28
C LEU A 239 15.74 -16.34 -29.21
N LYS A 240 14.80 -17.27 -29.03
CA LYS A 240 13.39 -16.92 -28.85
C LYS A 240 13.08 -16.79 -27.37
N SER A 241 12.15 -15.91 -27.00
CA SER A 241 11.59 -15.87 -25.64
C SER A 241 11.07 -17.27 -25.28
N SER A 242 11.62 -17.90 -24.24
CA SER A 242 11.28 -19.28 -23.87
C SER A 242 9.96 -19.42 -23.12
N GLN A 243 9.35 -18.31 -22.70
CA GLN A 243 8.04 -18.24 -22.05
C GLN A 243 7.48 -16.82 -22.19
N GLN A 244 6.15 -16.66 -22.13
CA GLN A 244 5.56 -15.41 -21.65
C GLN A 244 6.04 -15.24 -20.20
N ILE A 245 7.20 -14.61 -20.01
CA ILE A 245 7.50 -13.99 -18.73
C ILE A 245 6.44 -12.90 -18.62
N GLN A 246 5.35 -13.19 -17.91
CA GLN A 246 4.55 -12.11 -17.35
C GLN A 246 5.49 -11.40 -16.39
N ILE A 247 6.20 -10.39 -16.90
CA ILE A 247 6.67 -9.33 -16.05
C ILE A 247 5.41 -8.88 -15.31
N ILE A 248 5.34 -9.16 -14.01
CA ILE A 248 4.21 -8.75 -13.19
C ILE A 248 4.35 -7.24 -12.95
N THR A 249 4.43 -6.44 -14.00
CA THR A 249 3.92 -5.07 -14.02
C THR A 249 2.41 -5.23 -14.07
N LYS A 250 1.79 -5.40 -12.89
CA LYS A 250 0.33 -5.41 -12.76
C LYS A 250 -0.18 -4.11 -13.34
N GLU A 251 -0.81 -4.21 -14.52
CA GLU A 251 -1.31 -3.07 -15.28
C GLU A 251 -2.21 -2.21 -14.39
N ILE A 252 -1.92 -0.91 -14.34
CA ILE A 252 -2.77 0.06 -13.64
C ILE A 252 -4.02 0.29 -14.48
N LYS A 253 -5.16 -0.12 -13.93
CA LYS A 253 -6.46 0.04 -14.58
C LYS A 253 -6.86 1.51 -14.49
N ARG A 254 -7.57 1.98 -15.52
CA ARG A 254 -8.08 3.36 -15.60
C ARG A 254 -9.61 3.36 -15.73
N ASP A 255 -10.27 2.57 -14.89
CA ASP A 255 -11.73 2.49 -14.87
C ASP A 255 -12.32 3.86 -14.51
N LYS A 256 -13.04 4.46 -15.46
CA LYS A 256 -13.60 5.80 -15.32
C LYS A 256 -14.59 5.91 -14.16
N LYS A 257 -15.37 4.86 -13.88
CA LYS A 257 -16.34 4.88 -12.77
C LYS A 257 -15.62 4.86 -11.43
N ILE A 258 -14.58 4.04 -11.29
CA ILE A 258 -13.81 3.97 -10.04
C ILE A 258 -13.05 5.28 -9.81
N ILE A 259 -12.45 5.85 -10.86
CA ILE A 259 -11.78 7.16 -10.77
C ILE A 259 -12.77 8.26 -10.38
N ASP A 260 -13.96 8.29 -11.00
CA ASP A 260 -15.00 9.25 -10.65
C ASP A 260 -15.43 9.12 -9.18
N ARG A 261 -15.63 7.88 -8.70
CA ARG A 261 -15.84 7.65 -7.27
C ARG A 261 -14.69 8.20 -6.45
N ILE A 262 -13.43 7.91 -6.79
CA ILE A 262 -12.26 8.39 -6.04
C ILE A 262 -12.29 9.90 -5.88
N LEU A 263 -12.58 10.62 -6.96
CA LEU A 263 -12.52 12.09 -7.01
C LEU A 263 -13.75 12.81 -6.44
N ASN A 264 -14.91 12.15 -6.38
CA ASN A 264 -16.18 12.84 -6.07
C ASN A 264 -16.93 12.25 -4.87
N LYS A 265 -17.00 10.92 -4.76
CA LYS A 265 -17.89 10.27 -3.79
C LYS A 265 -17.28 10.31 -2.38
N ALA A 266 -18.03 10.82 -1.40
CA ALA A 266 -17.59 10.92 -0.01
C ALA A 266 -16.32 11.78 0.21
N VAL A 267 -16.01 12.66 -0.75
CA VAL A 267 -14.85 13.56 -0.70
C VAL A 267 -15.29 14.92 -0.18
N GLU A 268 -14.58 15.42 0.83
CA GLU A 268 -14.71 16.79 1.32
C GLU A 268 -13.67 17.70 0.64
N GLU A 269 -12.41 17.26 0.61
CA GLU A 269 -11.31 18.03 0.05
C GLU A 269 -10.22 17.13 -0.54
N ILE A 270 -9.62 17.55 -1.66
CA ILE A 270 -8.44 16.93 -2.26
C ILE A 270 -7.34 17.99 -2.38
N LEU A 271 -6.18 17.70 -1.79
CA LEU A 271 -5.01 18.57 -1.87
C LEU A 271 -3.88 17.93 -2.67
N PRO A 272 -3.16 18.69 -3.54
CA PRO A 272 -3.24 20.14 -3.70
C PRO A 272 -4.51 20.58 -4.45
N THR A 273 -4.96 19.77 -5.41
CA THR A 273 -6.15 20.02 -6.22
C THR A 273 -6.69 18.70 -6.73
N LYS A 274 -8.00 18.64 -6.99
CA LYS A 274 -8.67 17.48 -7.60
C LYS A 274 -8.16 17.19 -9.01
N GLU A 275 -7.87 18.22 -9.79
CA GLU A 275 -7.41 18.13 -11.18
C GLU A 275 -6.05 17.43 -11.25
N ALA A 276 -5.08 17.87 -10.43
CA ALA A 276 -3.78 17.23 -10.34
C ALA A 276 -3.86 15.75 -9.89
N LEU A 277 -4.84 15.39 -9.05
CA LEU A 277 -5.05 13.99 -8.67
C LEU A 277 -5.63 13.19 -9.85
N ALA A 278 -6.55 13.78 -10.61
CA ALA A 278 -7.08 13.15 -11.81
C ALA A 278 -5.96 12.87 -12.83
N ASP A 279 -5.07 13.83 -13.07
CA ASP A 279 -3.91 13.65 -13.95
C ASP A 279 -2.96 12.55 -13.45
N LEU A 280 -2.70 12.51 -12.12
CA LEU A 280 -1.89 11.46 -11.52
C LEU A 280 -2.50 10.06 -11.70
N LEU A 281 -3.82 9.94 -11.54
CA LEU A 281 -4.53 8.68 -11.77
C LEU A 281 -4.49 8.24 -13.24
N GLN A 282 -4.45 9.19 -14.19
CA GLN A 282 -4.33 8.89 -15.62
C GLN A 282 -2.91 8.50 -16.03
N SER A 283 -1.89 8.88 -15.25
CA SER A 283 -0.48 8.67 -15.60
C SER A 283 -0.08 7.19 -15.74
N GLY A 284 -0.87 6.25 -15.21
CA GLY A 284 -0.55 4.82 -15.22
C GLY A 284 0.56 4.41 -14.26
N ARG A 285 1.04 5.34 -13.42
CA ARG A 285 2.01 5.04 -12.35
C ARG A 285 1.30 4.25 -11.25
N ARG A 286 1.94 3.19 -10.76
CA ARG A 286 1.49 2.52 -9.54
C ARG A 286 1.77 3.43 -8.35
N LEU A 287 0.73 3.76 -7.60
CA LEU A 287 0.78 4.70 -6.48
C LEU A 287 0.80 3.90 -5.18
N LYS A 288 1.45 4.44 -4.15
CA LYS A 288 1.37 3.99 -2.75
C LYS A 288 0.31 4.82 -2.05
N ILE A 289 -0.74 4.19 -1.54
CA ILE A 289 -1.82 4.83 -0.79
C ILE A 289 -1.83 4.25 0.62
N TYR A 290 -2.08 5.07 1.65
CA TYR A 290 -2.37 4.53 2.98
C TYR A 290 -3.55 5.21 3.66
N GLN A 291 -4.16 4.46 4.58
CA GLN A 291 -5.05 4.96 5.61
C GLN A 291 -4.56 4.46 6.98
N GLY A 292 -4.48 5.36 7.96
CA GLY A 292 -4.06 5.05 9.32
C GLY A 292 -5.23 4.67 10.23
N PHE A 293 -5.00 3.68 11.12
CA PHE A 293 -5.97 3.19 12.10
C PHE A 293 -5.32 3.06 13.48
N ASP A 294 -5.70 3.92 14.42
CA ASP A 294 -5.29 3.80 15.82
C ASP A 294 -6.21 2.80 16.56
N PRO A 295 -5.68 1.66 17.07
CA PRO A 295 -6.47 0.60 17.69
C PRO A 295 -6.96 0.96 19.10
N THR A 296 -7.84 1.94 19.17
CA THR A 296 -8.33 2.53 20.44
C THR A 296 -9.51 1.77 21.04
N ALA A 297 -10.14 0.90 20.26
CA ALA A 297 -11.17 -0.04 20.66
C ALA A 297 -10.99 -1.37 19.90
N ALA A 298 -11.62 -2.45 20.36
CA ALA A 298 -11.55 -3.77 19.73
C ALA A 298 -12.27 -3.86 18.36
N THR A 299 -12.92 -2.78 17.94
CA THR A 299 -13.70 -2.77 16.71
C THR A 299 -13.53 -1.50 15.89
N LEU A 300 -13.50 -1.69 14.58
CA LEU A 300 -13.70 -0.64 13.60
C LEU A 300 -15.19 -0.25 13.59
N HIS A 301 -15.47 0.94 13.09
CA HIS A 301 -16.82 1.47 13.06
C HIS A 301 -17.09 2.18 11.74
N ILE A 302 -18.32 2.61 11.55
CA ILE A 302 -18.79 3.16 10.28
C ILE A 302 -17.99 4.36 9.76
N GLY A 303 -17.47 5.22 10.65
CA GLY A 303 -16.55 6.30 10.28
C GLY A 303 -15.25 5.82 9.60
N HIS A 304 -14.76 4.62 9.91
CA HIS A 304 -13.58 4.04 9.25
C HIS A 304 -13.90 3.51 7.84
N ILE A 305 -15.13 2.99 7.65
CA ILE A 305 -15.58 2.37 6.40
C ILE A 305 -15.51 3.34 5.22
N VAL A 306 -15.85 4.61 5.46
CA VAL A 306 -15.93 5.64 4.39
C VAL A 306 -14.63 5.71 3.58
N MET A 307 -13.49 5.87 4.27
CA MET A 307 -12.18 5.91 3.60
C MET A 307 -11.63 4.52 3.26
N MET A 308 -12.04 3.46 3.95
CA MET A 308 -11.65 2.10 3.57
C MET A 308 -12.23 1.71 2.19
N ARG A 309 -13.47 2.10 1.88
CA ARG A 309 -14.03 1.89 0.53
C ARG A 309 -13.22 2.60 -0.54
N LYS A 310 -12.71 3.80 -0.22
CA LYS A 310 -11.79 4.54 -1.12
C LYS A 310 -10.48 3.79 -1.30
N LEU A 311 -9.93 3.23 -0.23
CA LEU A 311 -8.71 2.41 -0.29
C LEU A 311 -8.92 1.17 -1.18
N GLU A 312 -10.08 0.51 -1.08
CA GLU A 312 -10.45 -0.59 -1.99
C GLU A 312 -10.56 -0.15 -3.46
N ASP A 313 -11.08 1.06 -3.72
CA ASP A 313 -11.12 1.62 -5.08
C ASP A 313 -9.72 1.75 -5.68
N PHE A 314 -8.75 2.27 -4.92
CA PHE A 314 -7.35 2.33 -5.37
C PHE A 314 -6.76 0.93 -5.61
N ARG A 315 -7.05 -0.04 -4.74
CA ARG A 315 -6.59 -1.43 -4.88
C ARG A 315 -7.15 -2.07 -6.15
N LYS A 316 -8.44 -1.86 -6.45
CA LYS A 316 -9.10 -2.36 -7.66
C LYS A 316 -8.49 -1.80 -8.94
N LEU A 317 -7.97 -0.57 -8.88
CA LEU A 317 -7.20 0.04 -9.98
C LEU A 317 -5.75 -0.49 -10.11
N GLY A 318 -5.29 -1.35 -9.20
CA GLY A 318 -3.96 -1.95 -9.24
C GLY A 318 -2.90 -1.17 -8.43
N HIS A 319 -3.29 -0.10 -7.75
CA HIS A 319 -2.37 0.66 -6.89
C HIS A 319 -2.04 -0.11 -5.62
N GLU A 320 -0.90 0.20 -5.02
CA GLU A 320 -0.44 -0.40 -3.78
C GLU A 320 -1.09 0.29 -2.58
N VAL A 321 -1.82 -0.47 -1.77
CA VAL A 321 -2.59 0.06 -0.65
C VAL A 321 -2.07 -0.46 0.69
N HIS A 322 -1.96 0.44 1.65
CA HIS A 322 -1.47 0.16 3.00
C HIS A 322 -2.56 0.45 4.02
N MET A 323 -2.83 -0.55 4.86
CA MET A 323 -3.58 -0.37 6.09
C MET A 323 -2.54 -0.18 7.21
N LEU A 324 -2.31 1.06 7.59
CA LEU A 324 -1.35 1.38 8.65
C LEU A 324 -2.01 1.25 10.01
N ILE A 325 -1.44 0.40 10.84
CA ILE A 325 -1.83 0.20 12.23
C ILE A 325 -0.99 1.12 13.12
N GLY A 326 -1.69 2.03 13.79
CA GLY A 326 -1.11 3.03 14.68
C GLY A 326 -0.79 2.50 16.07
N ASP A 327 0.01 1.43 16.19
CA ASP A 327 0.33 0.80 17.47
C ASP A 327 1.30 1.63 18.34
N PHE A 328 2.08 2.52 17.74
CA PHE A 328 2.83 3.55 18.47
C PHE A 328 2.00 4.82 18.71
N THR A 329 1.32 5.33 17.69
CA THR A 329 0.51 6.56 17.76
C THR A 329 -0.65 6.44 18.75
N ALA A 330 -1.26 5.27 18.88
CA ALA A 330 -2.29 5.00 19.90
C ALA A 330 -1.78 5.14 21.35
N ARG A 331 -0.46 5.05 21.58
CA ARG A 331 0.16 5.28 22.90
C ARG A 331 0.29 6.77 23.21
N ILE A 332 0.45 7.62 22.20
CA ILE A 332 0.42 9.09 22.33
C ILE A 332 -1.02 9.57 22.49
N GLY A 333 -1.90 9.10 21.59
CA GLY A 333 -3.31 9.42 21.56
C GLY A 333 -3.61 10.66 20.72
N ASP A 334 -4.37 10.47 19.64
CA ASP A 334 -4.76 11.55 18.74
C ASP A 334 -5.63 12.62 19.45
N PRO A 335 -5.18 13.89 19.51
CA PRO A 335 -5.94 14.94 20.19
C PRO A 335 -7.04 15.56 19.31
N THR A 336 -7.11 15.24 18.01
CA THR A 336 -7.99 15.85 16.99
C THR A 336 -9.43 16.13 17.42
N ASP A 337 -9.99 15.27 18.25
CA ASP A 337 -11.44 15.07 18.36
C ASP A 337 -11.98 15.11 19.80
N LYS A 338 -11.15 15.47 20.79
CA LYS A 338 -11.52 15.36 22.20
C LYS A 338 -11.22 16.60 23.01
N ALA A 339 -12.18 16.95 23.87
CA ALA A 339 -12.08 18.04 24.84
C ALA A 339 -11.12 17.74 26.01
N SER A 340 -10.72 16.48 26.18
CA SER A 340 -9.79 16.02 27.23
C SER A 340 -8.70 15.11 26.66
N ALA A 341 -7.55 15.07 27.33
CA ALA A 341 -6.43 14.21 26.96
C ALA A 341 -6.83 12.73 26.95
N ARG A 342 -6.35 11.98 25.94
CA ARG A 342 -6.64 10.54 25.82
C ARG A 342 -5.97 9.75 26.95
N LYS A 343 -6.60 8.63 27.34
CA LYS A 343 -5.93 7.60 28.14
C LYS A 343 -4.94 6.86 27.26
N THR A 344 -3.68 6.80 27.67
CA THR A 344 -2.63 5.99 27.04
C THR A 344 -2.99 4.50 27.12
N LEU A 345 -2.87 3.80 26.00
CA LEU A 345 -3.09 2.35 25.93
C LEU A 345 -1.77 1.59 26.13
N THR A 346 -1.86 0.46 26.83
CA THR A 346 -0.73 -0.47 26.96
C THR A 346 -0.57 -1.31 25.69
N PRO A 347 0.66 -1.81 25.38
CA PRO A 347 0.87 -2.72 24.26
C PRO A 347 -0.03 -3.96 24.31
N LYS A 348 -0.33 -4.47 25.52
CA LYS A 348 -1.24 -5.60 25.70
C LYS A 348 -2.67 -5.27 25.24
N GLN A 349 -3.20 -4.10 25.64
CA GLN A 349 -4.53 -3.64 25.21
C GLN A 349 -4.59 -3.39 23.71
N ILE A 350 -3.53 -2.82 23.13
CA ILE A 350 -3.42 -2.61 21.68
C ILE A 350 -3.50 -3.96 20.94
N ASN A 351 -2.70 -4.94 21.36
CA ASN A 351 -2.71 -6.28 20.77
C ASN A 351 -4.06 -6.99 20.96
N GLU A 352 -4.73 -6.80 22.09
CA GLU A 352 -6.09 -7.33 22.32
C GLU A 352 -7.10 -6.69 21.37
N ASN A 353 -7.03 -5.37 21.16
CA ASN A 353 -7.92 -4.66 20.25
C ASN A 353 -7.72 -5.09 18.79
N LEU A 354 -6.48 -5.37 18.39
CA LEU A 354 -6.13 -5.69 17.00
C LEU A 354 -6.56 -7.08 16.53
N LYS A 355 -6.88 -8.01 17.45
CA LYS A 355 -7.16 -9.42 17.12
C LYS A 355 -8.13 -9.61 15.95
N LEU A 356 -9.19 -8.80 15.92
CA LEU A 356 -10.26 -8.90 14.91
C LEU A 356 -10.18 -7.80 13.85
N TYR A 357 -9.15 -6.95 13.84
CA TYR A 357 -9.10 -5.81 12.90
C TYR A 357 -8.98 -6.27 11.45
N LYS A 358 -8.14 -7.27 11.19
CA LYS A 358 -7.98 -7.83 9.85
C LYS A 358 -9.29 -8.44 9.34
N GLU A 359 -9.95 -9.25 10.16
CA GLU A 359 -11.24 -9.87 9.83
C GLU A 359 -12.32 -8.82 9.57
N GLN A 360 -12.42 -7.81 10.43
CA GLN A 360 -13.34 -6.69 10.25
C GLN A 360 -13.03 -5.94 8.95
N ALA A 361 -11.76 -5.64 8.69
CA ALA A 361 -11.35 -4.95 7.47
C ALA A 361 -11.69 -5.76 6.21
N ASN A 362 -11.65 -7.09 6.27
CA ASN A 362 -11.95 -7.98 5.16
C ASN A 362 -13.40 -7.91 4.66
N SER A 363 -14.32 -7.35 5.45
CA SER A 363 -15.70 -7.09 5.01
C SER A 363 -15.82 -5.94 3.99
N ILE A 364 -14.81 -5.07 3.90
CA ILE A 364 -14.80 -3.90 3.03
C ILE A 364 -13.62 -3.91 2.05
N LEU A 365 -12.47 -4.37 2.51
CA LEU A 365 -11.23 -4.51 1.74
C LEU A 365 -11.00 -5.97 1.41
N ASP A 366 -10.57 -6.27 0.19
CA ASP A 366 -10.12 -7.63 -0.15
C ASP A 366 -8.65 -7.80 0.29
N VAL A 367 -8.47 -8.01 1.60
CA VAL A 367 -7.15 -7.93 2.27
C VAL A 367 -6.18 -8.98 1.72
N ASP A 368 -6.67 -10.21 1.55
CA ASP A 368 -5.88 -11.37 1.13
C ASP A 368 -5.96 -11.63 -0.39
N ASN A 369 -6.27 -10.59 -1.18
CA ASN A 369 -6.33 -10.71 -2.64
C ASN A 369 -5.03 -11.29 -3.21
N LYS A 370 -5.15 -12.27 -4.11
CA LYS A 370 -4.00 -12.99 -4.68
C LYS A 370 -3.08 -12.09 -5.53
N ASP A 371 -3.66 -11.10 -6.19
CA ASP A 371 -2.96 -10.25 -7.14
C ASP A 371 -2.52 -8.93 -6.49
N ASN A 372 -3.36 -8.27 -5.72
CA ASN A 372 -3.04 -6.99 -5.11
C ASN A 372 -3.51 -7.00 -3.65
N PRO A 373 -2.80 -7.72 -2.76
CA PRO A 373 -3.15 -7.79 -1.35
C PRO A 373 -2.93 -6.44 -0.67
N VAL A 374 -3.71 -6.19 0.39
CA VAL A 374 -3.54 -5.00 1.22
C VAL A 374 -2.33 -5.20 2.13
N LYS A 375 -1.40 -4.24 2.14
CA LYS A 375 -0.23 -4.28 3.04
C LYS A 375 -0.62 -3.76 4.43
N ILE A 376 -0.69 -4.64 5.41
CA ILE A 376 -0.88 -4.26 6.82
C ILE A 376 0.50 -3.97 7.42
N VAL A 377 0.71 -2.74 7.88
CA VAL A 377 2.00 -2.26 8.42
C VAL A 377 1.80 -1.63 9.79
N PHE A 378 2.83 -1.62 10.65
CA PHE A 378 2.74 -1.15 12.04
C PHE A 378 3.69 0.01 12.26
N ASN A 379 3.22 1.16 12.72
CA ASN A 379 4.09 2.33 12.82
C ASN A 379 5.12 2.27 13.95
N ASN A 380 4.93 1.40 14.94
CA ASN A 380 5.99 1.09 15.91
C ASN A 380 7.25 0.50 15.26
N ASP A 381 7.16 -0.10 14.07
CA ASP A 381 8.32 -0.67 13.37
C ASP A 381 9.39 0.39 13.02
N TRP A 382 8.98 1.65 12.86
CA TRP A 382 9.91 2.76 12.64
C TRP A 382 9.86 3.79 13.77
N LEU A 383 8.68 4.17 14.26
CA LEU A 383 8.55 5.17 15.34
C LEU A 383 9.17 4.68 16.65
N GLY A 384 9.04 3.39 16.96
CA GLY A 384 9.63 2.80 18.17
C GLY A 384 11.16 2.75 18.16
N LYS A 385 11.80 2.98 17.01
CA LYS A 385 13.26 2.96 16.83
C LYS A 385 13.88 4.36 16.77
N LEU A 386 13.07 5.41 16.68
CA LEU A 386 13.57 6.78 16.63
C LEU A 386 14.33 7.12 17.92
N SER A 387 15.58 7.53 17.76
CA SER A 387 16.35 8.15 18.82
C SER A 387 15.77 9.53 19.17
N PHE A 388 16.04 10.00 20.38
CA PHE A 388 15.60 11.33 20.78
C PHE A 388 16.16 12.43 19.85
N SER A 389 17.36 12.25 19.30
CA SER A 389 17.95 13.18 18.34
C SER A 389 17.12 13.25 17.05
N GLU A 390 16.67 12.10 16.52
CA GLU A 390 15.82 12.07 15.33
C GLU A 390 14.44 12.67 15.60
N VAL A 391 13.88 12.46 16.81
CA VAL A 391 12.63 13.11 17.22
C VAL A 391 12.77 14.64 17.24
N VAL A 392 13.87 15.17 17.78
CA VAL A 392 14.16 16.61 17.78
C VAL A 392 14.36 17.14 16.36
N ASP A 393 15.04 16.38 15.49
CA ASP A 393 15.23 16.72 14.08
C ASP A 393 13.89 16.83 13.34
N ILE A 394 12.99 15.85 13.51
CA ILE A 394 11.63 15.91 12.94
C ILE A 394 10.86 17.11 13.50
N ALA A 395 10.96 17.37 14.81
CA ALA A 395 10.26 18.49 15.44
C ALA A 395 10.73 19.86 14.94
N SER A 396 11.98 19.97 14.46
CA SER A 396 12.54 21.22 13.93
C SER A 396 11.88 21.70 12.62
N GLU A 397 11.16 20.82 11.93
CA GLU A 397 10.38 21.13 10.71
C GLU A 397 9.05 21.83 11.03
N PHE A 398 8.67 21.93 12.30
CA PHE A 398 7.37 22.46 12.71
C PHE A 398 7.51 23.61 13.71
N THR A 399 6.64 24.60 13.57
CA THR A 399 6.51 25.68 14.55
C THR A 399 5.35 25.44 15.50
N VAL A 400 5.50 25.88 16.75
CA VAL A 400 4.40 25.86 17.73
C VAL A 400 3.20 26.68 17.22
N GLN A 401 3.45 27.78 16.53
CA GLN A 401 2.41 28.65 15.97
C GLN A 401 1.55 27.93 14.93
N GLN A 402 2.15 27.09 14.06
CA GLN A 402 1.38 26.26 13.12
C GLN A 402 0.49 25.26 13.86
N MET A 403 1.00 24.63 14.92
CA MET A 403 0.23 23.68 15.72
C MET A 403 -0.96 24.36 16.42
N LEU A 404 -0.75 25.53 17.01
CA LEU A 404 -1.81 26.28 17.72
C LEU A 404 -2.92 26.82 16.81
N LYS A 405 -2.70 26.90 15.48
CA LYS A 405 -3.78 27.25 14.53
C LYS A 405 -4.85 26.18 14.41
N ARG A 406 -4.58 24.96 14.84
CA ARG A 406 -5.54 23.86 14.84
C ARG A 406 -6.71 24.20 15.76
N ASP A 407 -7.94 24.10 15.24
CA ASP A 407 -9.16 24.48 15.97
C ASP A 407 -9.27 23.87 17.37
N MET A 408 -8.88 22.61 17.54
CA MET A 408 -8.92 21.93 18.84
C MET A 408 -7.94 22.53 19.86
N PHE A 409 -6.71 22.84 19.45
CA PHE A 409 -5.75 23.49 20.34
C PHE A 409 -6.16 24.94 20.62
N ARG A 410 -6.63 25.66 19.59
CA ARG A 410 -7.16 27.03 19.76
C ARG A 410 -8.29 27.07 20.79
N ARG A 411 -9.30 26.19 20.66
CA ARG A 411 -10.40 26.09 21.63
C ARG A 411 -9.92 25.79 23.05
N ARG A 412 -8.98 24.86 23.23
CA ARG A 412 -8.45 24.55 24.57
C ARG A 412 -7.68 25.72 25.18
N VAL A 413 -6.93 26.47 24.37
CA VAL A 413 -6.28 27.71 24.82
C VAL A 413 -7.34 28.74 25.23
N ASP A 414 -8.36 28.96 24.39
CA ASP A 414 -9.44 29.92 24.66
C ASP A 414 -10.26 29.56 25.91
N GLU A 415 -10.43 28.26 26.18
CA GLU A 415 -11.17 27.71 27.33
C GLU A 415 -10.30 27.48 28.58
N ASP A 416 -9.03 27.90 28.59
CA ASP A 416 -8.05 27.66 29.66
C ASP A 416 -7.94 26.18 30.07
N ARG A 417 -8.07 25.28 29.09
CA ARG A 417 -7.87 23.84 29.28
C ARG A 417 -6.41 23.48 29.01
N PRO A 418 -5.78 22.64 29.85
CA PRO A 418 -4.39 22.22 29.63
C PRO A 418 -4.21 21.63 28.24
N ILE A 419 -3.06 21.83 27.61
CA ILE A 419 -2.59 21.10 26.42
C ILE A 419 -1.25 20.49 26.78
N PHE A 420 -1.12 19.17 26.68
CA PHE A 420 0.11 18.49 27.09
C PHE A 420 1.12 18.45 25.94
N LEU A 421 2.41 18.57 26.27
CA LEU A 421 3.49 18.63 25.27
C LEU A 421 3.50 17.42 24.31
N HIS A 422 3.20 16.22 24.82
CA HIS A 422 3.16 15.01 23.98
C HIS A 422 2.06 15.05 22.92
N GLU A 423 1.00 15.84 23.10
CA GLU A 423 -0.08 15.98 22.11
C GLU A 423 0.42 16.69 20.83
N PHE A 424 1.43 17.54 20.95
CA PHE A 424 2.10 18.17 19.80
C PHE A 424 2.97 17.20 19.00
N MET A 425 3.34 16.06 19.58
CA MET A 425 4.15 15.05 18.89
C MET A 425 3.29 14.19 17.95
N TYR A 426 1.98 14.07 18.18
CA TYR A 426 1.12 13.21 17.38
C TYR A 426 1.14 13.54 15.88
N PRO A 427 0.94 14.81 15.45
CA PRO A 427 0.97 15.15 14.02
C PRO A 427 2.34 14.88 13.37
N LEU A 428 3.43 15.03 14.14
CA LEU A 428 4.80 14.73 13.68
C LEU A 428 4.96 13.23 13.43
N MET A 429 4.50 12.39 14.37
CA MET A 429 4.62 10.95 14.27
C MET A 429 3.78 10.40 13.12
N GLN A 430 2.51 10.81 13.00
CA GLN A 430 1.69 10.46 11.84
C GLN A 430 2.28 11.00 10.53
N GLY A 431 2.85 12.21 10.55
CA GLY A 431 3.52 12.75 9.38
C GLY A 431 4.76 11.96 8.97
N TRP A 432 5.51 11.43 9.93
CA TRP A 432 6.67 10.58 9.69
C TRP A 432 6.28 9.22 9.08
N ASP A 433 5.11 8.69 9.43
CA ASP A 433 4.56 7.49 8.76
C ASP A 433 4.48 7.69 7.24
N SER A 434 4.10 8.89 6.79
CA SER A 434 4.07 9.23 5.35
C SER A 434 5.45 9.21 4.69
N VAL A 435 6.48 9.63 5.41
CA VAL A 435 7.87 9.62 4.91
C VAL A 435 8.38 8.19 4.80
N GLN A 436 8.16 7.38 5.84
CA GLN A 436 8.61 5.98 5.87
C GLN A 436 7.93 5.10 4.82
N LEU A 437 6.65 5.37 4.53
CA LEU A 437 5.93 4.67 3.46
C LEU A 437 6.17 5.26 2.08
N GLU A 438 6.87 6.40 1.97
CA GLU A 438 7.03 7.17 0.73
C GLU A 438 5.70 7.33 -0.02
N VAL A 439 4.63 7.65 0.73
CA VAL A 439 3.26 7.58 0.19
C VAL A 439 3.04 8.60 -0.94
N ASP A 440 2.25 8.23 -1.95
CA ASP A 440 1.75 9.18 -2.96
C ASP A 440 0.43 9.83 -2.49
N ILE A 441 -0.46 9.09 -1.81
CA ILE A 441 -1.77 9.56 -1.36
C ILE A 441 -2.07 9.08 0.08
N GLU A 442 -2.42 9.99 1.00
CA GLU A 442 -3.00 9.62 2.30
C GLU A 442 -4.52 9.85 2.30
N LEU A 443 -5.25 8.89 2.86
CA LEU A 443 -6.69 8.94 3.07
C LEU A 443 -7.01 9.11 4.55
N GLY A 444 -7.97 9.99 4.87
CA GLY A 444 -8.44 10.20 6.23
C GLY A 444 -9.74 10.99 6.26
N GLY A 445 -10.42 11.01 7.40
CA GLY A 445 -11.56 11.92 7.60
C GLY A 445 -11.11 13.38 7.63
N ASN A 446 -12.03 14.32 7.36
CA ASN A 446 -11.71 15.74 7.37
C ASN A 446 -11.18 16.26 8.73
N ASP A 447 -11.49 15.57 9.82
CA ASP A 447 -10.90 15.83 11.13
C ASP A 447 -9.38 15.60 11.17
N GLN A 448 -8.87 14.68 10.36
CA GLN A 448 -7.45 14.34 10.26
C GLN A 448 -6.65 15.27 9.34
N LEU A 449 -7.30 16.22 8.65
CA LEU A 449 -6.68 17.06 7.61
C LEU A 449 -5.37 17.71 8.08
N PHE A 450 -5.34 18.26 9.29
CA PHE A 450 -4.14 18.86 9.86
C PHE A 450 -2.97 17.86 9.98
N ASN A 451 -3.23 16.65 10.47
CA ASN A 451 -2.20 15.62 10.61
C ASN A 451 -1.71 15.16 9.23
N MET A 452 -2.62 15.00 8.26
CA MET A 452 -2.27 14.60 6.89
C MET A 452 -1.40 15.66 6.19
N LEU A 453 -1.68 16.94 6.44
CA LEU A 453 -0.89 18.08 5.97
C LEU A 453 0.51 18.13 6.61
N ALA A 454 0.64 17.76 7.88
CA ALA A 454 1.95 17.59 8.51
C ALA A 454 2.79 16.52 7.77
N GLY A 455 2.17 15.40 7.41
CA GLY A 455 2.80 14.38 6.57
C GLY A 455 3.14 14.87 5.16
N ARG A 456 2.29 15.69 4.54
CA ARG A 456 2.59 16.31 3.24
C ARG A 456 3.81 17.21 3.33
N HIS A 457 3.89 18.03 4.37
CA HIS A 457 5.03 18.91 4.61
C HIS A 457 6.33 18.10 4.77
N LEU A 458 6.31 17.05 5.59
CA LEU A 458 7.48 16.20 5.81
C LEU A 458 7.90 15.41 4.56
N VAL A 459 6.96 14.85 3.80
CA VAL A 459 7.29 14.15 2.54
C VAL A 459 7.94 15.13 1.55
N LYS A 460 7.47 16.37 1.49
CA LYS A 460 8.12 17.40 0.67
C LYS A 460 9.53 17.73 1.15
N ALA A 461 9.69 17.96 2.46
CA ALA A 461 10.97 18.34 3.05
C ALA A 461 12.03 17.22 2.97
N ARG A 462 11.62 15.96 3.18
CA ARG A 462 12.53 14.82 3.32
C ARG A 462 12.74 14.00 2.06
N LEU A 463 11.74 13.94 1.18
CA LEU A 463 11.80 13.13 -0.05
C LEU A 463 11.73 13.97 -1.33
N ASN A 464 11.59 15.30 -1.22
CA ASN A 464 11.35 16.20 -2.36
C ASN A 464 10.19 15.72 -3.27
N LYS A 465 9.19 15.07 -2.65
CA LYS A 465 8.06 14.44 -3.32
C LYS A 465 6.77 15.18 -2.99
N GLU A 466 5.85 15.25 -3.95
CA GLU A 466 4.50 15.75 -3.71
C GLU A 466 3.60 14.60 -3.21
N LYS A 467 2.96 14.80 -2.07
CA LYS A 467 2.00 13.85 -1.49
C LYS A 467 0.60 14.43 -1.56
N PHE A 468 -0.36 13.67 -2.08
CA PHE A 468 -1.77 14.03 -2.11
C PHE A 468 -2.48 13.67 -0.81
N VAL A 469 -3.51 14.44 -0.48
CA VAL A 469 -4.39 14.18 0.67
C VAL A 469 -5.81 14.12 0.14
N ILE A 470 -6.54 13.08 0.53
CA ILE A 470 -7.99 12.98 0.30
C ILE A 470 -8.66 12.99 1.67
N ALA A 471 -9.29 14.11 1.99
CA ALA A 471 -10.11 14.27 3.19
C ALA A 471 -11.53 13.84 2.88
N GLY A 472 -12.00 12.81 3.59
CA GLY A 472 -13.35 12.29 3.48
C GLY A 472 -14.36 13.08 4.30
N LYS A 473 -15.59 13.14 3.79
CA LYS A 473 -16.75 13.61 4.55
C LYS A 473 -16.95 12.77 5.81
N LEU A 474 -17.47 13.40 6.86
CA LEU A 474 -17.77 12.77 8.14
C LEU A 474 -19.29 12.67 8.29
N LEU A 475 -19.79 11.49 8.69
CA LEU A 475 -21.22 11.34 8.98
C LEU A 475 -21.58 12.13 10.25
N THR A 476 -22.30 13.24 10.08
CA THR A 476 -22.70 14.15 11.17
C THR A 476 -24.22 14.21 11.35
N THR A 477 -24.65 14.54 12.57
CA THR A 477 -26.05 14.88 12.91
C THR A 477 -26.44 16.25 12.33
N ALA A 478 -27.74 16.62 12.38
CA ALA A 478 -28.21 17.96 11.97
C ALA A 478 -27.49 19.09 12.74
N GLU A 479 -27.12 18.80 13.98
CA GLU A 479 -26.44 19.70 14.91
C GLU A 479 -24.92 19.73 14.69
N GLY A 480 -24.41 19.01 13.68
CA GLY A 480 -23.00 18.97 13.30
C GLY A 480 -22.14 18.06 14.21
N ALA A 481 -22.73 17.35 15.17
CA ALA A 481 -22.01 16.39 15.99
C ALA A 481 -21.78 15.09 15.22
N LYS A 482 -20.57 14.52 15.32
CA LYS A 482 -20.24 13.22 14.71
C LYS A 482 -21.17 12.11 15.22
N MET A 483 -21.75 11.35 14.30
CA MET A 483 -22.60 10.21 14.64
C MET A 483 -21.81 9.16 15.46
N GLY A 484 -22.38 8.73 16.59
CA GLY A 484 -21.96 7.52 17.31
C GLY A 484 -21.09 7.66 18.57
N LYS A 485 -20.36 8.77 18.79
CA LYS A 485 -19.47 8.87 19.98
C LYS A 485 -20.20 9.23 21.29
N SER A 486 -21.39 9.82 21.22
CA SER A 486 -22.15 10.29 22.40
C SER A 486 -23.53 9.65 22.58
N GLU A 487 -24.09 8.99 21.55
CA GLU A 487 -25.51 8.58 21.53
C GLU A 487 -25.76 7.07 21.45
N GLY A 488 -24.72 6.23 21.44
CA GLY A 488 -24.89 4.76 21.40
C GLY A 488 -25.38 4.20 20.06
N ASN A 489 -25.61 5.03 19.04
CA ASN A 489 -26.07 4.64 17.70
C ASN A 489 -24.93 4.35 16.71
N MET A 490 -23.72 4.11 17.21
CA MET A 490 -22.55 3.82 16.37
C MET A 490 -22.67 2.42 15.79
N ILE A 491 -22.59 2.32 14.46
CA ILE A 491 -22.52 1.03 13.77
C ILE A 491 -21.06 0.55 13.83
N SER A 492 -20.91 -0.64 14.39
CA SER A 492 -19.67 -1.35 14.63
C SER A 492 -19.57 -2.52 13.64
N LEU A 493 -18.37 -2.86 13.16
CA LEU A 493 -18.25 -3.95 12.17
C LEU A 493 -18.51 -5.33 12.81
N ILE A 494 -18.45 -5.44 14.14
CA ILE A 494 -18.81 -6.66 14.88
C ILE A 494 -20.29 -6.74 15.25
N ASP A 495 -21.11 -5.72 14.97
CA ASP A 495 -22.55 -5.76 15.23
C ASP A 495 -23.21 -6.93 14.48
N SER A 496 -24.30 -7.48 15.02
CA SER A 496 -25.11 -8.46 14.29
C SER A 496 -25.82 -7.82 13.08
N ALA A 497 -26.29 -8.62 12.11
CA ALA A 497 -27.07 -8.10 11.00
C ALA A 497 -28.33 -7.33 11.46
N ASN A 498 -29.01 -7.84 12.50
CA ASN A 498 -30.15 -7.17 13.13
C ASN A 498 -29.78 -5.83 13.76
N ASP A 499 -28.63 -5.76 14.43
CA ASP A 499 -28.15 -4.50 15.04
C ASP A 499 -27.80 -3.46 13.97
N ILE A 500 -27.08 -3.86 12.90
CA ILE A 500 -26.73 -2.97 11.78
C ILE A 500 -28.01 -2.43 11.14
N TYR A 501 -28.93 -3.32 10.77
CA TYR A 501 -30.19 -2.95 10.14
C TYR A 501 -30.99 -2.00 11.04
N GLY A 502 -31.19 -2.37 12.32
CA GLY A 502 -31.95 -1.57 13.28
C GLY A 502 -31.33 -0.21 13.60
N LYS A 503 -30.00 -0.08 13.57
CA LYS A 503 -29.27 1.19 13.74
C LYS A 503 -29.43 2.09 12.53
N VAL A 504 -29.35 1.56 11.30
CA VAL A 504 -29.62 2.36 10.08
C VAL A 504 -31.08 2.84 10.05
N MET A 505 -32.03 1.99 10.43
CA MET A 505 -33.44 2.39 10.55
C MET A 505 -33.66 3.49 11.62
N ALA A 506 -32.69 3.71 12.51
CA ALA A 506 -32.71 4.83 13.47
C ALA A 506 -32.31 6.18 12.86
N PHE A 507 -31.76 6.19 11.65
CA PHE A 507 -31.22 7.42 11.06
C PHE A 507 -32.35 8.44 10.83
N PRO A 508 -32.10 9.72 11.15
CA PRO A 508 -32.94 10.81 10.70
C PRO A 508 -33.08 10.79 9.18
N ASP A 509 -34.24 11.18 8.65
CA ASP A 509 -34.54 11.11 7.21
C ASP A 509 -33.53 11.90 6.35
N GLN A 510 -33.03 13.02 6.88
CA GLN A 510 -32.02 13.84 6.21
C GLN A 510 -30.68 13.10 5.96
N LEU A 511 -30.37 12.05 6.74
CA LEU A 511 -29.12 11.28 6.61
C LEU A 511 -29.24 10.10 5.64
N ILE A 512 -30.40 9.89 5.00
CA ILE A 512 -30.59 8.74 4.11
C ILE A 512 -29.63 8.82 2.91
N LEU A 513 -29.63 9.95 2.20
CA LEU A 513 -28.82 10.11 1.00
C LEU A 513 -27.33 10.18 1.34
N GLU A 514 -26.96 10.89 2.39
CA GLU A 514 -25.59 10.91 2.91
C GLU A 514 -25.16 9.50 3.34
N GLY A 515 -26.08 8.69 3.90
CA GLY A 515 -25.85 7.29 4.20
C GLY A 515 -25.48 6.47 2.96
N PHE A 516 -26.19 6.64 1.84
CA PHE A 516 -25.81 5.98 0.58
C PHE A 516 -24.47 6.51 0.03
N GLU A 517 -24.21 7.80 0.16
CA GLU A 517 -22.94 8.39 -0.32
C GLU A 517 -21.75 7.87 0.50
N LEU A 518 -21.85 7.85 1.83
CA LEU A 518 -20.71 7.57 2.69
C LEU A 518 -20.52 6.07 2.99
N LEU A 519 -21.60 5.30 3.01
CA LEU A 519 -21.61 3.98 3.65
C LEU A 519 -21.71 2.81 2.68
N THR A 520 -22.07 3.04 1.41
CA THR A 520 -22.31 1.98 0.41
C THR A 520 -21.45 2.17 -0.84
N ASN A 521 -21.52 1.20 -1.76
CA ASN A 521 -20.93 1.31 -3.11
C ASN A 521 -21.91 1.88 -4.16
N THR A 522 -23.04 2.45 -3.76
CA THR A 522 -24.07 3.01 -4.67
C THR A 522 -23.47 4.11 -5.56
N ASP A 523 -23.66 4.05 -6.87
CA ASP A 523 -23.14 5.07 -7.79
C ASP A 523 -23.86 6.43 -7.55
N LEU A 524 -23.17 7.55 -7.81
CA LEU A 524 -23.68 8.90 -7.52
C LEU A 524 -24.96 9.23 -8.32
N ASP A 525 -25.06 8.73 -9.56
CA ASP A 525 -26.24 8.88 -10.41
C ASP A 525 -27.49 8.20 -9.82
N VAL A 526 -27.33 7.09 -9.11
CA VAL A 526 -28.41 6.41 -8.39
C VAL A 526 -28.84 7.25 -7.17
N ILE A 527 -27.90 7.89 -6.48
CA ILE A 527 -28.20 8.78 -5.34
C ILE A 527 -28.98 10.01 -5.82
N ASP A 528 -28.61 10.59 -6.97
CA ASP A 528 -29.34 11.72 -7.58
C ASP A 528 -30.79 11.32 -7.95
N GLN A 529 -30.98 10.09 -8.44
CA GLN A 529 -32.31 9.54 -8.70
C GLN A 529 -33.12 9.34 -7.40
N MET A 530 -32.48 8.93 -6.31
CA MET A 530 -33.13 8.81 -4.99
C MET A 530 -33.58 10.16 -4.45
N GLN A 531 -32.79 11.23 -4.64
CA GLN A 531 -33.21 12.60 -4.32
C GLN A 531 -34.46 12.98 -5.11
N SER A 532 -34.48 12.71 -6.42
CA SER A 532 -35.64 12.98 -7.26
C SER A 532 -36.90 12.23 -6.81
N ARG A 533 -36.76 10.98 -6.33
CA ARG A 533 -37.86 10.18 -5.76
C ARG A 533 -38.40 10.80 -4.46
N LEU A 534 -37.52 11.33 -3.59
CA LEU A 534 -37.92 12.06 -2.37
C LEU A 534 -38.69 13.33 -2.71
N ASP A 535 -38.23 14.09 -3.69
CA ASP A 535 -38.91 15.31 -4.14
C ASP A 535 -40.29 15.02 -4.76
N GLN A 536 -40.46 13.82 -5.33
CA GLN A 536 -41.74 13.31 -5.85
C GLN A 536 -42.65 12.70 -4.77
N GLY A 537 -42.22 12.67 -3.51
CA GLY A 537 -43.05 12.27 -2.37
C GLY A 537 -43.01 10.79 -2.02
N ILE A 538 -41.97 10.04 -2.42
CA ILE A 538 -41.76 8.68 -1.88
C ILE A 538 -41.61 8.72 -0.35
N ASN A 539 -42.07 7.68 0.34
CA ASN A 539 -41.89 7.59 1.78
C ASN A 539 -40.38 7.41 2.11
N PRO A 540 -39.76 8.29 2.93
CA PRO A 540 -38.37 8.14 3.36
C PRO A 540 -38.07 6.80 4.04
N MET A 541 -39.09 6.17 4.64
CA MET A 541 -38.97 4.84 5.23
C MET A 541 -38.51 3.78 4.22
N ASP A 542 -38.98 3.86 2.96
CA ASP A 542 -38.65 2.88 1.93
C ASP A 542 -37.16 2.97 1.56
N LEU A 543 -36.65 4.20 1.38
CA LEU A 543 -35.22 4.42 1.14
C LEU A 543 -34.35 4.06 2.35
N LYS A 544 -34.85 4.24 3.58
CA LYS A 544 -34.16 3.75 4.78
C LYS A 544 -34.03 2.23 4.81
N LYS A 545 -35.09 1.51 4.43
CA LYS A 545 -35.03 0.05 4.29
C LYS A 545 -34.03 -0.36 3.22
N GLU A 546 -34.04 0.32 2.06
CA GLU A 546 -33.06 0.10 0.99
C GLU A 546 -31.63 0.31 1.49
N LEU A 547 -31.36 1.38 2.24
CA LEU A 547 -30.04 1.67 2.83
C LEU A 547 -29.65 0.61 3.87
N ALA A 548 -30.56 0.27 4.78
CA ALA A 548 -30.32 -0.71 5.84
C ALA A 548 -30.01 -2.10 5.27
N LEU A 549 -30.78 -2.52 4.25
CA LEU A 549 -30.54 -3.76 3.53
C LEU A 549 -29.19 -3.74 2.82
N THR A 550 -28.89 -2.66 2.07
CA THR A 550 -27.64 -2.53 1.32
C THR A 550 -26.42 -2.58 2.22
N LEU A 551 -26.41 -1.81 3.31
CA LEU A 551 -25.28 -1.79 4.24
C LEU A 551 -25.12 -3.12 4.99
N THR A 552 -26.23 -3.73 5.41
CA THR A 552 -26.18 -5.03 6.09
C THR A 552 -25.67 -6.12 5.15
N ARG A 553 -26.10 -6.10 3.88
CA ARG A 553 -25.63 -7.01 2.84
C ARG A 553 -24.13 -6.86 2.60
N ASP A 554 -23.65 -5.63 2.48
CA ASP A 554 -22.22 -5.35 2.27
C ASP A 554 -21.36 -5.89 3.43
N LEU A 555 -21.86 -5.84 4.67
CA LEU A 555 -21.09 -6.21 5.87
C LEU A 555 -21.27 -7.66 6.32
N LYS A 556 -22.42 -8.28 6.04
CA LYS A 556 -22.84 -9.59 6.57
C LYS A 556 -23.27 -10.60 5.52
N GLY A 557 -23.36 -10.18 4.26
CA GLY A 557 -23.81 -11.00 3.14
C GLY A 557 -25.33 -11.01 2.95
N GLU A 558 -25.76 -11.54 1.82
CA GLU A 558 -27.16 -11.49 1.35
C GLU A 558 -28.13 -12.13 2.33
N GLN A 559 -27.85 -13.36 2.76
CA GLN A 559 -28.78 -14.16 3.56
C GLN A 559 -29.05 -13.52 4.93
N GLU A 560 -28.00 -13.05 5.60
CA GLU A 560 -28.15 -12.38 6.90
C GLU A 560 -28.90 -11.04 6.77
N ALA A 561 -28.66 -10.29 5.68
CA ALA A 561 -29.33 -9.03 5.43
C ALA A 561 -30.84 -9.18 5.16
N GLU A 562 -31.21 -10.16 4.33
CA GLU A 562 -32.62 -10.50 4.08
C GLU A 562 -33.32 -11.00 5.35
N SER A 563 -32.64 -11.82 6.15
CA SER A 563 -33.15 -12.28 7.44
C SER A 563 -33.38 -11.11 8.40
N ALA A 564 -32.43 -10.17 8.48
CA ALA A 564 -32.55 -8.99 9.32
C ALA A 564 -33.68 -8.05 8.89
N GLN A 565 -33.90 -7.90 7.58
CA GLN A 565 -35.05 -7.16 7.06
C GLN A 565 -36.37 -7.80 7.50
N LYS A 566 -36.54 -9.11 7.28
CA LYS A 566 -37.76 -9.84 7.67
C LYS A 566 -38.00 -9.75 9.17
N PHE A 567 -36.96 -9.98 9.97
CA PHE A 567 -37.02 -9.82 11.42
C PHE A 567 -37.49 -8.42 11.81
N PHE A 568 -36.94 -7.38 11.17
CA PHE A 568 -37.33 -6.00 11.48
C PHE A 568 -38.81 -5.73 11.14
N GLU A 569 -39.27 -6.19 9.97
CA GLU A 569 -40.64 -6.03 9.50
C GLU A 569 -41.63 -6.78 10.40
N GLU A 570 -41.36 -8.03 10.75
CA GLU A 570 -42.24 -8.83 11.62
C GLU A 570 -42.30 -8.28 13.04
N VAL A 571 -41.15 -8.02 13.67
CA VAL A 571 -41.07 -7.67 15.09
C VAL A 571 -41.45 -6.22 15.37
N PHE A 572 -41.07 -5.28 14.48
CA PHE A 572 -41.27 -3.85 14.72
C PHE A 572 -42.41 -3.24 13.91
N GLN A 573 -42.70 -3.74 12.71
CA GLN A 573 -43.81 -3.23 11.90
C GLN A 573 -45.11 -4.01 12.15
N ASN A 574 -45.04 -5.34 12.15
CA ASN A 574 -46.21 -6.20 12.31
C ASN A 574 -46.50 -6.57 13.77
N GLN A 575 -45.56 -6.32 14.69
CA GLN A 575 -45.62 -6.75 16.10
C GLN A 575 -45.87 -8.27 16.26
N SER A 576 -45.41 -9.07 15.28
CA SER A 576 -45.42 -10.53 15.36
C SER A 576 -44.08 -11.02 15.92
N PHE A 577 -44.16 -12.01 16.80
CA PHE A 577 -43.02 -12.67 17.43
C PHE A 577 -42.93 -14.14 17.03
N ASP A 578 -43.47 -14.48 15.84
CA ASP A 578 -43.49 -15.85 15.28
C ASP A 578 -42.17 -16.20 14.56
N THR A 579 -41.29 -15.22 14.34
CA THR A 579 -39.92 -15.43 13.87
C THR A 579 -39.03 -16.07 14.94
N GLU A 580 -37.90 -16.63 14.49
CA GLU A 580 -36.82 -17.07 15.38
C GLU A 580 -36.29 -15.87 16.18
N ILE A 581 -36.57 -15.86 17.48
CA ILE A 581 -36.12 -14.85 18.45
C ILE A 581 -35.15 -15.54 19.40
N GLU A 582 -33.99 -14.94 19.58
CA GLU A 582 -32.96 -15.44 20.47
C GLU A 582 -33.50 -15.66 21.89
N GLU A 583 -33.34 -16.88 22.39
CA GLU A 583 -33.87 -17.29 23.68
C GLU A 583 -32.94 -16.88 24.82
N LEU A 584 -33.55 -16.46 25.93
CA LEU A 584 -32.89 -16.13 27.18
C LEU A 584 -33.33 -17.14 28.23
N GLU A 585 -32.45 -18.06 28.57
CA GLU A 585 -32.71 -19.05 29.62
C GLU A 585 -32.55 -18.44 31.02
N VAL A 586 -33.56 -18.63 31.87
CA VAL A 586 -33.54 -18.16 33.26
C VAL A 586 -33.81 -19.33 34.21
N ASP A 587 -32.92 -19.52 35.19
CA ASP A 587 -32.95 -20.66 36.11
C ASP A 587 -34.07 -20.60 37.15
N ARG A 588 -34.69 -19.43 37.32
CA ARG A 588 -35.71 -19.19 38.34
C ARG A 588 -36.81 -18.28 37.79
N PRO A 589 -38.08 -18.54 38.13
CA PRO A 589 -39.20 -17.70 37.69
C PRO A 589 -39.22 -16.33 38.38
N SER A 590 -38.48 -16.13 39.48
CA SER A 590 -38.41 -14.83 40.17
C SER A 590 -37.02 -14.22 40.01
N ILE A 591 -36.97 -13.03 39.41
CA ILE A 591 -35.72 -12.30 39.16
C ILE A 591 -35.96 -10.80 39.19
N ASN A 592 -35.03 -10.07 39.80
CA ASN A 592 -35.04 -8.62 39.76
C ASN A 592 -34.83 -8.12 38.33
N ILE A 593 -35.63 -7.13 37.89
CA ILE A 593 -35.57 -6.60 36.53
C ILE A 593 -34.16 -6.13 36.12
N ILE A 594 -33.40 -5.49 37.02
CA ILE A 594 -32.03 -5.04 36.71
C ILE A 594 -31.13 -6.25 36.47
N LYS A 595 -31.24 -7.29 37.30
CA LYS A 595 -30.44 -8.52 37.13
C LYS A 595 -30.81 -9.25 35.85
N LEU A 596 -32.10 -9.33 35.52
CA LEU A 596 -32.56 -9.89 34.25
C LEU A 596 -31.91 -9.16 33.06
N LEU A 597 -31.92 -7.82 33.10
CA LEU A 597 -31.39 -6.99 32.02
C LEU A 597 -29.85 -6.95 31.94
N THR A 598 -29.14 -7.14 33.04
CA THR A 598 -27.67 -6.98 33.09
C THR A 598 -26.90 -8.27 33.23
N GLU A 599 -27.38 -9.24 34.01
CA GLU A 599 -26.66 -10.49 34.32
C GLU A 599 -27.11 -11.66 33.47
N LYS A 600 -28.34 -11.63 32.94
CA LYS A 600 -28.90 -12.73 32.16
C LYS A 600 -29.01 -12.40 30.68
N SER A 601 -29.60 -11.26 30.35
CA SER A 601 -29.97 -10.96 28.96
C SER A 601 -28.81 -10.51 28.04
N ASP A 602 -27.65 -10.14 28.60
CA ASP A 602 -26.55 -9.45 27.93
C ASP A 602 -26.97 -8.21 27.09
N LEU A 603 -28.20 -7.73 27.28
CA LEU A 603 -28.75 -6.62 26.51
C LEU A 603 -28.17 -5.27 26.95
N ILE A 604 -27.86 -5.14 28.24
CA ILE A 604 -27.44 -3.89 28.87
C ILE A 604 -26.18 -4.09 29.72
N PRO A 605 -25.09 -3.35 29.47
CA PRO A 605 -23.79 -3.56 30.11
C PRO A 605 -23.69 -3.05 31.55
N SER A 606 -24.66 -2.29 32.06
CA SER A 606 -24.62 -1.75 33.43
C SER A 606 -25.99 -1.51 34.05
N SER A 607 -26.07 -1.66 35.38
CA SER A 607 -27.29 -1.40 36.15
C SER A 607 -27.76 0.05 36.05
N SER A 608 -26.83 1.01 35.90
CA SER A 608 -27.17 2.43 35.72
C SER A 608 -27.88 2.69 34.39
N GLN A 609 -27.43 2.02 33.32
CA GLN A 609 -28.11 2.10 32.02
C GLN A 609 -29.46 1.37 32.03
N ALA A 610 -29.55 0.23 32.71
CA ALA A 610 -30.81 -0.51 32.85
C ALA A 610 -31.88 0.33 33.54
N LYS A 611 -31.53 0.97 34.66
CA LYS A 611 -32.41 1.89 35.38
C LYS A 611 -32.90 3.03 34.48
N ARG A 612 -32.00 3.68 33.75
CA ARG A 612 -32.36 4.78 32.84
C ARG A 612 -33.36 4.32 31.77
N LEU A 613 -33.17 3.15 31.17
CA LEU A 613 -34.06 2.63 30.12
C LEU A 613 -35.45 2.26 30.67
N ILE A 614 -35.52 1.71 31.87
CA ILE A 614 -36.77 1.42 32.58
C ILE A 614 -37.53 2.73 32.86
N GLU A 615 -36.85 3.72 33.44
CA GLU A 615 -37.45 5.04 33.74
C GLU A 615 -37.90 5.79 32.47
N GLN A 616 -37.25 5.53 31.33
CA GLN A 616 -37.65 6.05 30.01
C GLN A 616 -38.79 5.25 29.35
N GLY A 617 -39.29 4.19 29.98
CA GLY A 617 -40.34 3.33 29.45
C GLY A 617 -39.93 2.53 28.21
N ALA A 618 -38.63 2.28 28.05
CA ALA A 618 -38.06 1.57 26.91
C ALA A 618 -38.01 0.04 27.12
N VAL A 619 -38.42 -0.46 28.28
CA VAL A 619 -38.43 -1.90 28.59
C VAL A 619 -39.87 -2.41 28.68
N THR A 620 -40.17 -3.48 27.94
CA THR A 620 -41.49 -4.13 27.95
C THR A 620 -41.36 -5.64 28.07
N LEU A 621 -42.31 -6.28 28.76
CA LEU A 621 -42.47 -7.74 28.83
C LEU A 621 -43.87 -8.09 28.32
N ASP A 622 -43.98 -8.93 27.27
CA ASP A 622 -45.25 -9.23 26.57
C ASP A 622 -46.05 -7.97 26.20
N SER A 623 -45.35 -6.91 25.78
CA SER A 623 -45.91 -5.58 25.46
C SER A 623 -46.37 -4.73 26.66
N GLU A 624 -46.27 -5.22 27.89
CA GLU A 624 -46.50 -4.42 29.10
C GLU A 624 -45.22 -3.66 29.48
N LYS A 625 -45.32 -2.34 29.71
CA LYS A 625 -44.18 -1.51 30.11
C LYS A 625 -43.76 -1.84 31.54
N LEU A 626 -42.45 -1.97 31.72
CA LEU A 626 -41.83 -2.08 33.04
C LEU A 626 -41.28 -0.69 33.42
N ASP A 627 -41.82 -0.11 34.49
CA ASP A 627 -41.52 1.25 34.96
C ASP A 627 -40.86 1.29 36.35
N ASP A 628 -41.00 0.23 37.15
CA ASP A 628 -40.31 0.07 38.42
C ASP A 628 -39.01 -0.73 38.30
N TRP A 629 -37.87 -0.04 38.38
CA TRP A 629 -36.54 -0.66 38.33
C TRP A 629 -36.20 -1.49 39.58
N LYS A 630 -36.99 -1.38 40.64
CA LYS A 630 -36.85 -2.21 41.85
C LYS A 630 -37.70 -3.48 41.80
N ALA A 631 -38.56 -3.64 40.80
CA ALA A 631 -39.48 -4.76 40.73
C ALA A 631 -38.76 -6.11 40.63
N ASP A 632 -39.27 -7.08 41.38
CA ASP A 632 -38.99 -8.49 41.17
C ASP A 632 -40.07 -9.05 40.23
N LEU A 633 -39.64 -9.52 39.07
CA LEU A 633 -40.52 -10.06 38.04
C LEU A 633 -40.82 -11.53 38.33
N HIS A 634 -42.06 -11.94 38.09
CA HIS A 634 -42.47 -13.34 38.04
C HIS A 634 -42.66 -13.76 36.59
N LEU A 635 -41.64 -14.43 36.05
CA LEU A 635 -41.56 -14.87 34.65
C LEU A 635 -42.43 -16.10 34.41
N LYS A 636 -43.17 -16.10 33.30
CA LYS A 636 -43.90 -17.28 32.78
C LYS A 636 -42.96 -18.17 31.96
N THR A 637 -43.43 -19.37 31.60
CA THR A 637 -42.65 -20.37 30.85
C THR A 637 -42.02 -19.81 29.57
N SER A 638 -42.75 -18.96 28.83
CA SER A 638 -42.22 -18.23 27.69
C SER A 638 -42.81 -16.82 27.64
N GLN A 639 -41.95 -15.79 27.55
CA GLN A 639 -42.36 -14.39 27.44
C GLN A 639 -41.41 -13.59 26.55
N ILE A 640 -41.91 -12.53 25.93
CA ILE A 640 -41.10 -11.65 25.07
C ILE A 640 -40.61 -10.44 25.87
N LEU A 641 -39.30 -10.38 26.08
CA LEU A 641 -38.62 -9.22 26.63
C LEU A 641 -38.16 -8.31 25.49
N LYS A 642 -38.56 -7.04 25.53
CA LYS A 642 -38.09 -6.02 24.60
C LYS A 642 -37.45 -4.87 25.36
N VAL A 643 -36.26 -4.49 24.92
CA VAL A 643 -35.45 -3.40 25.48
C VAL A 643 -35.09 -2.47 24.33
N GLY A 644 -35.89 -1.42 24.16
CA GLY A 644 -35.80 -0.52 23.01
C GLY A 644 -35.98 -1.28 21.69
N LYS A 645 -34.86 -1.45 20.97
CA LYS A 645 -34.79 -2.16 19.68
C LYS A 645 -34.27 -3.60 19.78
N LYS A 646 -33.96 -4.09 20.98
CA LYS A 646 -33.54 -5.49 21.18
C LYS A 646 -34.70 -6.32 21.71
N VAL A 647 -34.82 -7.56 21.24
CA VAL A 647 -35.87 -8.50 21.64
C VAL A 647 -35.26 -9.85 22.00
N ARG A 648 -35.75 -10.47 23.08
CA ARG A 648 -35.39 -11.80 23.58
C ARG A 648 -36.63 -12.56 23.98
N ARG A 649 -36.61 -13.88 23.75
CA ARG A 649 -37.64 -14.79 24.26
C ARG A 649 -37.15 -15.37 25.58
N ILE A 650 -37.69 -14.93 26.69
CA ILE A 650 -37.40 -15.52 28.00
C ILE A 650 -37.97 -16.93 28.04
N VAL A 651 -37.14 -17.91 28.40
CA VAL A 651 -37.53 -19.28 28.68
C VAL A 651 -37.12 -19.63 30.11
N VAL A 652 -38.09 -19.94 30.96
CA VAL A 652 -37.83 -20.36 32.35
C VAL A 652 -37.61 -21.87 32.36
N LYS A 653 -36.45 -22.30 32.88
CA LYS A 653 -36.11 -23.73 33.01
C LYS A 653 -36.88 -24.45 34.10
#